data_AF-A0A955BMT4-F1
#
_entry.id   AF-A0A955BMT4-F1
#
_cell.length_a   1.000
_cell.length_b   1.000
_cell.length_c   1.000
_cell.angle_alpha   90.00
_cell.angle_beta   90.00
_cell.angle_gamma   90.00
#
_symmetry.space_group_name_H-M   'P 1'
#
loop_
_entity.id
_entity.type
_entity.pdbx_description
1 polymer ?
#
loop_
_entity_poly.entity_id
_entity_poly.type
_entity_poly.pdbx_seq_one_letter_code
_entity_poly.pdbx_strand_id
1 'polypeptide(L)'
;MSPTERMLAALSDRNCDPKPSGKGFLCLCPAHDDKNPSLSVSAGDDGRVLLKCHAGCNSESIVSALGLKMADLFAKTGAEPRERIFGNRSQNSQNSVSLLNTSQSIEHIESADEQKETVAKSQIVATYDYRDEAGNLLFQVVRFDPKDFRQRKPKPGGGWDWSVKGVRAVPYRLPELLAEPTRPVVVAEGEKDADNLARLGVLATCNAGGAKKWTTEHSEFLRDRRAIVLPDNDDAGRNHAQQVAQSLHGIAASVRIVELPDMPAKGDVSDWIAAGGTKDRLIELAQAAQNWEPGQASWLEIVPFDVLDLPEFPTHALPAVLRHWVTEESHATQTPADLAALMSLAVCSACIGRRVVVEPRSGWREPVNLFTAVLLEPGNRKSAVFADAMKPLREFEAELIEAARPEVARAQSERRQEEALLKKLERRAVEKGDAEARHQAGELSAAMADQPAHVLPRLLVDDATAEKMGIMLAEQGGRIASMSPEGGVFDLMAGLYSKSGMPQFGVYLMGHSADDLITDRVGRQSVRVERPALTCAYAMQPAVIEGLAENTAFRGRGLLARFLYAAPQSWIGRREIAPAPVSDSTRAAYHQIVQSLAKVEGEIVLQLSAEAAASLRNWEAEIEGMLADGGQMEIMRDWGAKLAGATLRLAAVLHCVARGPTGHIESPAIAAAVEIARYLIPHAEAVLNKMLASEDSTSDDARYVLRWIERHGRTEFTKREAQQHGKRRFKTANDIDPVLAELVKRGYILLLPTKASGAGRPPSPAYEVNPEFVATFDTERSQNSQNSNCEWENSNSENIENVLEHSKKPERVRVTI
;
A
#
# COMPACT_ATOMS: atom_id res chain seq x y z
N MET A 1 -17.08 3.64 43.41
CA MET A 1 -17.96 3.91 42.27
C MET A 1 -17.40 3.20 41.05
N SER A 2 -18.15 2.24 40.50
CA SER A 2 -17.76 1.53 39.29
C SER A 2 -17.69 2.52 38.10
N PRO A 3 -16.90 2.22 37.05
CA PRO A 3 -16.88 3.04 35.83
C PRO A 3 -18.28 3.29 35.27
N THR A 4 -19.16 2.27 35.30
CA THR A 4 -20.55 2.36 34.84
C THR A 4 -21.39 3.28 35.72
N GLU A 5 -21.24 3.21 37.05
CA GLU A 5 -21.93 4.13 37.98
C GLU A 5 -21.51 5.59 37.75
N ARG A 6 -20.21 5.86 37.52
CA ARG A 6 -19.72 7.21 37.20
C ARG A 6 -20.33 7.73 35.90
N MET A 7 -20.41 6.88 34.88
CA MET A 7 -21.00 7.23 33.59
C MET A 7 -22.49 7.56 33.73
N LEU A 8 -23.25 6.75 34.47
CA LEU A 8 -24.68 6.99 34.68
C LEU A 8 -24.95 8.25 35.50
N ALA A 9 -24.09 8.56 36.47
CA ALA A 9 -24.15 9.83 37.21
C ALA A 9 -23.92 11.03 36.27
N ALA A 10 -22.87 10.99 35.45
CA ALA A 10 -22.56 12.07 34.51
C ALA A 10 -23.67 12.27 33.45
N LEU A 11 -24.30 11.19 32.98
CA LEU A 11 -25.45 11.25 32.07
C LEU A 11 -26.69 11.84 32.75
N SER A 12 -26.90 11.54 34.03
CA SER A 12 -28.04 12.09 34.80
C SER A 12 -27.86 13.58 35.04
N ASP A 13 -26.64 14.02 35.36
CA ASP A 13 -26.30 15.44 35.56
C ASP A 13 -26.45 16.29 34.29
N ARG A 14 -26.43 15.64 33.11
CA ARG A 14 -26.60 16.26 31.79
C ARG A 14 -28.01 16.13 31.22
N ASN A 15 -28.98 15.70 32.03
CA ASN A 15 -30.37 15.47 31.64
C ASN A 15 -30.54 14.47 30.48
N CYS A 16 -29.63 13.49 30.34
CA CYS A 16 -29.72 12.48 29.29
C CYS A 16 -30.72 11.33 29.59
N ASP A 17 -31.41 11.38 30.74
CA ASP A 17 -32.50 10.47 31.17
C ASP A 17 -32.19 8.96 30.96
N PRO A 18 -31.17 8.40 31.63
CA PRO A 18 -30.82 6.99 31.48
C PRO A 18 -31.88 6.06 32.06
N LYS A 19 -32.52 5.28 31.19
CA LYS A 19 -33.54 4.29 31.54
C LYS A 19 -33.02 2.86 31.40
N PRO A 20 -33.36 1.94 32.32
CA PRO A 20 -32.99 0.54 32.20
C PRO A 20 -33.53 -0.08 30.91
N SER A 21 -32.67 -0.78 30.16
CA SER A 21 -33.03 -1.48 28.92
C SER A 21 -32.17 -2.74 28.76
N GLY A 22 -32.79 -3.91 28.89
CA GLY A 22 -32.09 -5.20 28.82
C GLY A 22 -31.02 -5.35 29.91
N LYS A 23 -29.76 -5.63 29.51
CA LYS A 23 -28.60 -5.75 30.42
C LYS A 23 -27.87 -4.40 30.66
N GLY A 24 -28.43 -3.28 30.23
CA GLY A 24 -27.81 -1.96 30.34
C GLY A 24 -28.84 -0.84 30.43
N PHE A 25 -28.47 0.33 29.93
CA PHE A 25 -29.26 1.55 29.95
C PHE A 25 -29.37 2.14 28.55
N LEU A 26 -30.49 2.81 28.29
CA LEU A 26 -30.73 3.58 27.08
C LEU A 26 -31.02 5.03 27.48
N CYS A 27 -30.33 5.98 26.85
CA CYS A 27 -30.36 7.41 27.17
C CYS A 27 -30.28 8.27 25.90
N LEU A 28 -30.58 9.56 26.05
CA LEU A 28 -30.26 10.57 25.04
C LEU A 28 -28.74 10.72 24.93
N CYS A 29 -28.26 11.00 23.72
CA CYS A 29 -26.82 11.11 23.48
C CYS A 29 -26.35 12.54 23.81
N PRO A 30 -25.34 12.74 24.66
CA PRO A 30 -24.83 14.09 24.98
C PRO A 30 -24.04 14.74 23.84
N ALA A 31 -23.68 13.97 22.80
CA ALA A 31 -22.83 14.42 21.70
C ALA A 31 -23.62 14.94 20.47
N HIS A 32 -24.95 14.82 20.46
CA HIS A 32 -25.82 15.41 19.43
C HIS A 32 -27.21 15.65 20.01
N ASP A 33 -28.07 16.40 19.30
CA ASP A 33 -29.44 16.65 19.74
C ASP A 33 -30.37 15.52 19.26
N ASP A 34 -30.74 14.59 20.15
CA ASP A 34 -31.76 13.58 19.90
C ASP A 34 -33.01 13.76 20.78
N LYS A 35 -34.18 13.49 20.19
CA LYS A 35 -35.47 13.47 20.90
C LYS A 35 -35.86 12.07 21.37
N ASN A 36 -35.20 11.04 20.83
CA ASN A 36 -35.43 9.63 21.16
C ASN A 36 -34.11 9.03 21.67
N PRO A 37 -34.10 8.28 22.78
CA PRO A 37 -32.88 7.69 23.33
C PRO A 37 -32.08 6.87 22.32
N SER A 38 -30.91 7.38 21.89
CA SER A 38 -30.05 6.74 20.89
C SER A 38 -28.76 6.15 21.45
N LEU A 39 -28.43 6.42 22.73
CA LEU A 39 -27.20 5.97 23.37
C LEU A 39 -27.44 4.78 24.29
N SER A 40 -26.83 3.64 23.97
CA SER A 40 -26.78 2.46 24.81
C SER A 40 -25.50 2.45 25.67
N VAL A 41 -25.68 2.20 26.96
CA VAL A 41 -24.61 2.12 27.96
C VAL A 41 -24.73 0.79 28.71
N SER A 42 -23.67 -0.02 28.72
CA SER A 42 -23.64 -1.28 29.47
C SER A 42 -22.26 -1.56 30.08
N ALA A 43 -22.21 -2.50 31.02
CA ALA A 43 -20.95 -3.01 31.54
C ALA A 43 -20.47 -4.20 30.68
N GLY A 44 -19.22 -4.19 30.25
CA GLY A 44 -18.56 -5.35 29.63
C GLY A 44 -18.13 -6.38 30.67
N ASP A 45 -17.88 -7.62 30.23
CA ASP A 45 -17.49 -8.74 31.10
C ASP A 45 -16.13 -8.50 31.81
N ASP A 46 -15.30 -7.59 31.29
CA ASP A 46 -14.03 -7.12 31.84
C ASP A 46 -14.15 -5.88 32.74
N GLY A 47 -15.38 -5.43 33.04
CA GLY A 47 -15.67 -4.32 33.95
C GLY A 47 -15.53 -2.92 33.35
N ARG A 48 -15.28 -2.80 32.04
CA ARG A 48 -15.27 -1.52 31.32
C ARG A 48 -16.68 -1.09 30.90
N VAL A 49 -16.87 0.21 30.69
CA VAL A 49 -18.12 0.76 30.15
C VAL A 49 -18.13 0.60 28.63
N LEU A 50 -19.19 0.00 28.10
CA LEU A 50 -19.48 -0.08 26.68
C LEU A 50 -20.48 1.03 26.31
N LEU A 51 -20.12 1.83 25.30
CA LEU A 51 -20.95 2.90 24.77
C LEU A 51 -21.27 2.61 23.30
N LYS A 52 -22.54 2.73 22.92
CA LYS A 52 -22.95 2.67 21.51
C LYS A 52 -24.03 3.68 21.22
N CYS A 53 -23.71 4.67 20.39
CA CYS A 53 -24.68 5.60 19.85
C CYS A 53 -25.22 5.08 18.51
N HIS A 54 -26.53 4.84 18.42
CA HIS A 54 -27.18 4.34 17.22
C HIS A 54 -27.34 5.39 16.11
N ALA A 55 -27.06 6.66 16.41
CA ALA A 55 -27.00 7.76 15.45
C ALA A 55 -25.59 8.07 14.91
N GLY A 56 -24.54 7.36 15.35
CA GLY A 56 -23.20 7.42 14.74
C GLY A 56 -22.10 8.20 15.49
N CYS A 57 -22.35 8.72 16.70
CA CYS A 57 -21.29 9.36 17.49
C CYS A 57 -20.23 8.35 17.97
N ASN A 58 -18.96 8.74 17.92
CA ASN A 58 -17.85 7.95 18.47
C ASN A 58 -17.77 8.10 20.00
N SER A 59 -17.11 7.15 20.68
CA SER A 59 -17.02 7.13 22.15
C SER A 59 -16.31 8.37 22.73
N GLU A 60 -15.31 8.91 22.03
CA GLU A 60 -14.56 10.10 22.48
C GLU A 60 -15.44 11.34 22.53
N SER A 61 -16.28 11.56 21.52
CA SER A 61 -17.22 12.68 21.48
C SER A 61 -18.25 12.61 22.62
N ILE A 62 -18.74 11.41 22.94
CA ILE A 62 -19.71 11.17 24.02
C ILE A 62 -19.05 11.43 25.38
N VAL A 63 -17.86 10.89 25.61
CA VAL A 63 -17.11 11.02 26.86
C VAL A 63 -16.68 12.48 27.10
N SER A 64 -16.19 13.15 26.05
CA SER A 64 -15.84 14.57 26.09
C SER A 64 -17.07 15.44 26.36
N ALA A 65 -18.20 15.14 25.72
CA ALA A 65 -19.46 15.84 25.97
C ALA A 65 -19.97 15.65 27.41
N LEU A 66 -19.52 14.63 28.14
CA LEU A 66 -19.83 14.43 29.56
C LEU A 66 -18.78 15.01 30.51
N GLY A 67 -17.69 15.60 29.99
CA GLY A 67 -16.58 16.09 30.80
C GLY A 67 -15.72 14.97 31.43
N LEU A 68 -15.79 13.77 30.86
CA LEU A 68 -15.01 12.61 31.28
C LEU A 68 -13.81 12.41 30.34
N LYS A 69 -12.86 11.54 30.72
CA LYS A 69 -11.76 11.09 29.86
C LYS A 69 -11.97 9.65 29.45
N MET A 70 -11.38 9.23 28.33
CA MET A 70 -11.47 7.83 27.86
C MET A 70 -10.99 6.82 28.92
N ALA A 71 -10.02 7.20 29.76
CA ALA A 71 -9.54 6.40 30.88
C ALA A 71 -10.63 6.11 31.94
N ASP A 72 -11.65 6.96 32.06
CA ASP A 72 -12.71 6.81 33.07
C ASP A 72 -13.70 5.68 32.74
N LEU A 73 -13.70 5.19 31.48
CA LEU A 73 -14.45 4.01 31.04
C LEU A 73 -13.86 2.70 31.60
N PHE A 74 -12.64 2.74 32.12
CA PHE A 74 -11.93 1.56 32.62
C PHE A 74 -11.87 1.55 34.15
N ALA A 75 -11.81 0.35 34.73
CA ALA A 75 -11.57 0.20 36.17
C ALA A 75 -10.15 0.68 36.50
N LYS A 76 -9.98 1.46 37.58
CA LYS A 76 -8.65 1.88 38.03
C LYS A 76 -7.89 0.64 38.52
N THR A 77 -6.94 0.15 37.73
CA THR A 77 -5.92 -0.80 38.19
C THR A 77 -4.99 -0.07 39.16
N GLY A 78 -4.94 -0.52 40.41
CA GLY A 78 -4.05 0.06 41.43
C GLY A 78 -2.58 -0.17 41.07
N ALA A 79 -1.97 0.82 40.43
CA ALA A 79 -0.52 1.02 40.38
C ALA A 79 -0.27 2.52 40.16
N GLU A 80 0.24 3.20 41.19
CA GLU A 80 0.55 4.63 41.12
C GLU A 80 1.76 4.90 40.20
N PRO A 81 1.78 6.03 39.47
CA PRO A 81 2.95 6.46 38.72
C PRO A 81 3.96 7.14 39.65
N ARG A 82 5.18 6.58 39.73
CA ARG A 82 6.32 7.21 40.41
C ARG A 82 6.75 8.48 39.67
N GLU A 83 6.76 9.61 40.40
CA GLU A 83 7.32 10.89 39.98
C GLU A 83 8.83 10.80 39.72
N ARG A 84 9.29 11.39 38.62
CA ARG A 84 10.71 11.65 38.34
C ARG A 84 11.12 12.93 39.08
N ILE A 85 11.94 12.77 40.12
CA ILE A 85 12.63 13.86 40.80
C ILE A 85 13.74 14.40 39.87
N PHE A 86 13.59 15.63 39.37
CA PHE A 86 14.71 16.40 38.83
C PHE A 86 15.39 17.16 39.98
N GLY A 87 16.66 16.83 40.21
CA GLY A 87 17.52 17.47 41.20
C GLY A 87 17.85 18.91 40.82
N ASN A 88 17.71 19.78 41.81
CA ASN A 88 17.90 21.22 41.78
C ASN A 88 19.40 21.58 41.83
N ARG A 89 19.86 22.51 40.98
CA ARG A 89 21.06 23.34 41.23
C ARG A 89 20.76 24.81 40.92
N SER A 90 20.56 25.54 42.01
CA SER A 90 20.88 26.96 42.31
C SER A 90 22.03 27.54 41.46
N GLN A 91 22.16 28.83 41.10
CA GLN A 91 21.67 30.07 41.71
C GLN A 91 21.96 31.28 40.78
N ASN A 92 21.19 32.35 40.94
CA ASN A 92 21.50 33.79 40.73
C ASN A 92 21.95 34.34 39.35
N SER A 93 21.16 35.27 38.80
CA SER A 93 21.34 36.70 39.08
C SER A 93 20.19 37.55 38.50
N GLN A 94 19.82 38.56 39.29
CA GLN A 94 18.84 39.60 39.01
C GLN A 94 19.40 40.59 37.98
N ASN A 95 18.55 41.09 37.07
CA ASN A 95 18.39 42.54 36.92
C ASN A 95 17.14 42.88 36.11
N SER A 96 16.55 44.00 36.50
CA SER A 96 15.23 44.49 36.16
C SER A 96 15.29 45.95 35.73
N VAL A 97 14.30 46.35 34.92
CA VAL A 97 13.61 47.66 34.85
C VAL A 97 13.89 48.62 33.67
N SER A 98 12.75 49.14 33.18
CA SER A 98 12.42 50.38 32.42
C SER A 98 12.41 50.25 30.89
N LEU A 99 11.28 50.28 30.16
CA LEU A 99 10.08 51.16 30.10
C LEU A 99 10.35 52.63 29.75
N LEU A 100 9.81 53.06 28.60
CA LEU A 100 9.06 54.30 28.30
C LEU A 100 8.57 54.16 26.83
N ASN A 101 7.32 53.81 26.51
CA ASN A 101 6.04 54.56 26.56
C ASN A 101 6.02 55.88 25.77
N THR A 102 5.14 55.97 24.77
CA THR A 102 4.10 57.01 24.60
C THR A 102 3.10 56.54 23.51
N SER A 103 1.86 56.15 23.83
CA SER A 103 0.65 56.98 24.05
C SER A 103 -0.17 57.08 22.74
N GLN A 104 -1.49 56.82 22.66
CA GLN A 104 -2.58 57.00 23.61
C GLN A 104 -3.73 55.99 23.39
N SER A 105 -4.46 55.72 24.48
CA SER A 105 -5.68 54.91 24.61
C SER A 105 -6.87 55.81 24.93
N ILE A 106 -8.09 55.44 24.51
CA ILE A 106 -9.42 55.61 25.17
C ILE A 106 -10.36 54.59 24.46
N GLU A 107 -11.26 53.78 25.04
CA GLU A 107 -11.63 53.24 26.36
C GLU A 107 -12.57 52.03 26.12
N HIS A 108 -12.80 51.24 27.17
CA HIS A 108 -13.56 49.97 27.28
C HIS A 108 -15.05 50.00 26.90
N ILE A 109 -15.64 48.83 26.56
CA ILE A 109 -16.65 48.07 27.38
C ILE A 109 -17.20 46.82 26.61
N GLU A 110 -17.04 45.67 27.28
CA GLU A 110 -17.89 44.45 27.40
C GLU A 110 -18.34 43.53 26.23
N SER A 111 -18.35 42.24 26.61
CA SER A 111 -19.09 41.07 26.11
C SER A 111 -18.56 40.36 24.85
N ALA A 112 -17.89 39.22 25.10
CA ALA A 112 -17.58 38.22 24.11
C ALA A 112 -18.76 37.24 24.01
N ASP A 113 -19.62 37.47 23.02
CA ASP A 113 -20.61 36.52 22.52
C ASP A 113 -20.23 36.16 21.07
N GLU A 114 -20.32 34.87 20.75
CA GLU A 114 -20.31 34.27 19.41
C GLU A 114 -19.34 34.82 18.34
N GLN A 115 -18.18 34.17 18.16
CA GLN A 115 -17.44 34.27 16.89
C GLN A 115 -17.82 33.12 15.94
N LYS A 116 -18.83 33.40 15.10
CA LYS A 116 -19.01 32.81 13.78
C LYS A 116 -17.81 33.15 12.90
N GLU A 117 -17.23 32.15 12.26
CA GLU A 117 -16.25 32.31 11.18
C GLU A 117 -16.81 33.22 10.07
N THR A 118 -16.12 34.31 9.79
CA THR A 118 -16.41 35.19 8.65
C THR A 118 -15.87 34.57 7.36
N VAL A 119 -16.78 34.09 6.49
CA VAL A 119 -16.50 33.64 5.13
C VAL A 119 -15.93 34.79 4.29
N ALA A 120 -14.75 34.60 3.70
CA ALA A 120 -14.17 35.54 2.73
C ALA A 120 -15.11 35.70 1.51
N LYS A 121 -15.36 36.95 1.08
CA LYS A 121 -16.25 37.25 -0.06
C LYS A 121 -15.63 36.73 -1.37
N SER A 122 -16.38 35.93 -2.13
CA SER A 122 -15.94 35.41 -3.44
C SER A 122 -15.85 36.51 -4.50
N GLN A 123 -14.77 36.53 -5.29
CA GLN A 123 -14.55 37.50 -6.37
C GLN A 123 -14.82 36.86 -7.73
N ILE A 124 -15.45 37.59 -8.66
CA ILE A 124 -15.63 37.14 -10.04
C ILE A 124 -14.31 37.26 -10.79
N VAL A 125 -13.85 36.17 -11.41
CA VAL A 125 -12.59 36.10 -12.17
C VAL A 125 -12.80 35.93 -13.67
N ALA A 126 -13.96 35.45 -14.12
CA ALA A 126 -14.33 35.40 -15.54
C ALA A 126 -15.85 35.40 -15.73
N THR A 127 -16.31 35.88 -16.89
CA THR A 127 -17.72 35.84 -17.32
C THR A 127 -17.81 35.41 -18.78
N TYR A 128 -18.69 34.44 -19.06
CA TYR A 128 -18.91 33.88 -20.38
C TYR A 128 -20.34 34.16 -20.84
N ASP A 129 -20.47 34.88 -21.95
CA ASP A 129 -21.76 35.34 -22.49
C ASP A 129 -22.40 34.31 -23.43
N TYR A 130 -23.61 33.87 -23.10
CA TYR A 130 -24.45 33.05 -23.99
C TYR A 130 -25.43 33.97 -24.72
N ARG A 131 -25.31 34.01 -26.05
CA ARG A 131 -26.05 34.92 -26.92
C ARG A 131 -26.98 34.17 -27.87
N ASP A 132 -28.07 34.80 -28.26
CA ASP A 132 -28.96 34.30 -29.31
C ASP A 132 -28.38 34.55 -30.72
N GLU A 133 -29.12 34.13 -31.75
CA GLU A 133 -28.74 34.25 -33.15
C GLU A 133 -28.55 35.70 -33.62
N ALA A 134 -29.19 36.67 -32.94
CA ALA A 134 -29.05 38.10 -33.22
C ALA A 134 -27.94 38.76 -32.38
N GLY A 135 -27.25 38.00 -31.53
CA GLY A 135 -26.19 38.47 -30.65
C GLY A 135 -26.66 39.06 -29.31
N ASN A 136 -27.97 38.95 -29.00
CA ASN A 136 -28.52 39.43 -27.73
C ASN A 136 -28.12 38.49 -26.59
N LEU A 137 -27.78 39.06 -25.43
CA LEU A 137 -27.39 38.29 -24.25
C LEU A 137 -28.58 37.57 -23.62
N LEU A 138 -28.54 36.23 -23.58
CA LEU A 138 -29.54 35.40 -22.92
C LEU A 138 -29.19 35.17 -21.43
N PHE A 139 -27.96 34.75 -21.17
CA PHE A 139 -27.43 34.54 -19.82
C PHE A 139 -25.90 34.54 -19.83
N GLN A 140 -25.32 34.53 -18.63
CA GLN A 140 -23.88 34.43 -18.40
C GLN A 140 -23.55 33.27 -17.46
N VAL A 141 -22.44 32.62 -17.73
CA VAL A 141 -21.74 31.76 -16.75
C VAL A 141 -20.62 32.57 -16.10
N VAL A 142 -20.59 32.61 -14.78
CA VAL A 142 -19.69 33.42 -13.97
C VAL A 142 -18.79 32.50 -13.16
N ARG A 143 -17.48 32.66 -13.31
CA ARG A 143 -16.46 31.94 -12.53
C ARG A 143 -15.97 32.81 -11.37
N PHE A 144 -15.92 32.24 -10.17
CA PHE A 144 -15.45 32.87 -8.94
C PHE A 144 -14.09 32.32 -8.47
N ASP A 145 -13.47 33.06 -7.55
CA ASP A 145 -12.36 32.64 -6.70
C ASP A 145 -12.76 32.76 -5.21
N PRO A 146 -12.65 31.70 -4.37
CA PRO A 146 -12.31 30.31 -4.71
C PRO A 146 -13.21 29.69 -5.80
N LYS A 147 -12.70 28.69 -6.53
CA LYS A 147 -13.31 28.12 -7.75
C LYS A 147 -14.78 27.70 -7.52
N ASP A 148 -15.71 28.53 -8.00
CA ASP A 148 -17.15 28.27 -8.04
C ASP A 148 -17.73 28.80 -9.37
N PHE A 149 -18.79 28.19 -9.89
CA PHE A 149 -19.44 28.59 -11.13
C PHE A 149 -20.93 28.86 -10.89
N ARG A 150 -21.40 30.04 -11.28
CA ARG A 150 -22.83 30.41 -11.16
C ARG A 150 -23.34 31.01 -12.45
N GLN A 151 -24.63 30.84 -12.71
CA GLN A 151 -25.27 31.35 -13.91
C GLN A 151 -26.21 32.50 -13.58
N ARG A 152 -26.28 33.51 -14.44
CA ARG A 152 -27.17 34.67 -14.26
C ARG A 152 -27.72 35.18 -15.58
N LYS A 153 -28.92 35.74 -15.58
CA LYS A 153 -29.54 36.39 -16.75
C LYS A 153 -29.80 37.88 -16.49
N PRO A 154 -29.81 38.73 -17.53
CA PRO A 154 -30.14 40.14 -17.36
C PRO A 154 -31.61 40.33 -16.98
N LYS A 155 -31.91 41.28 -16.09
CA LYS A 155 -33.28 41.68 -15.74
C LYS A 155 -33.78 42.82 -16.64
N PRO A 156 -35.07 42.87 -17.01
CA PRO A 156 -35.67 44.06 -17.62
C PRO A 156 -35.50 45.27 -16.69
N GLY A 157 -34.84 46.32 -17.16
CA GLY A 157 -34.55 47.54 -16.37
C GLY A 157 -33.17 47.58 -15.69
N GLY A 158 -32.31 46.57 -15.89
CA GLY A 158 -30.93 46.53 -15.40
C GLY A 158 -30.72 45.59 -14.20
N GLY A 159 -29.49 45.12 -14.02
CA GLY A 159 -29.11 44.16 -12.98
C GLY A 159 -29.24 42.69 -13.41
N TRP A 160 -28.99 41.78 -12.45
CA TRP A 160 -28.88 40.33 -12.68
C TRP A 160 -29.89 39.52 -11.88
N ASP A 161 -30.37 38.43 -12.49
CA ASP A 161 -31.10 37.34 -11.85
C ASP A 161 -30.20 36.09 -11.84
N TRP A 162 -29.92 35.52 -10.67
CA TRP A 162 -29.03 34.35 -10.50
C TRP A 162 -29.74 33.01 -10.78
N SER A 163 -30.88 33.06 -11.47
CA SER A 163 -31.59 31.89 -12.00
C SER A 163 -31.75 31.98 -13.50
N VAL A 164 -31.31 30.94 -14.22
CA VAL A 164 -31.53 30.79 -15.67
C VAL A 164 -32.74 29.91 -15.98
N LYS A 165 -33.63 29.68 -15.01
CA LYS A 165 -34.85 28.90 -15.23
C LYS A 165 -35.70 29.56 -16.33
N GLY A 166 -36.08 28.77 -17.34
CA GLY A 166 -36.88 29.21 -18.49
C GLY A 166 -36.07 29.91 -19.59
N VAL A 167 -34.74 29.95 -19.51
CA VAL A 167 -33.88 30.44 -20.60
C VAL A 167 -33.60 29.29 -21.57
N ARG A 168 -33.68 29.57 -22.88
CA ARG A 168 -33.39 28.60 -23.95
C ARG A 168 -31.94 28.13 -23.88
N ALA A 169 -31.72 26.83 -24.08
CA ALA A 169 -30.39 26.27 -24.18
C ALA A 169 -29.75 26.62 -25.54
N VAL A 170 -28.57 27.21 -25.51
CA VAL A 170 -27.79 27.55 -26.71
C VAL A 170 -26.32 27.18 -26.49
N PRO A 171 -25.59 26.76 -27.54
CA PRO A 171 -24.14 26.55 -27.46
C PRO A 171 -23.40 27.86 -27.15
N TYR A 172 -22.26 27.75 -26.46
CA TYR A 172 -21.39 28.90 -26.24
C TYR A 172 -20.81 29.40 -27.57
N ARG A 173 -20.69 30.72 -27.76
CA ARG A 173 -20.23 31.34 -29.02
C ARG A 173 -21.13 31.02 -30.23
N LEU A 174 -22.45 30.96 -30.01
CA LEU A 174 -23.44 30.69 -31.05
C LEU A 174 -23.37 31.68 -32.26
N PRO A 175 -23.23 33.01 -32.08
CA PRO A 175 -23.11 33.92 -33.23
C PRO A 175 -21.92 33.59 -34.14
N GLU A 176 -20.75 33.27 -33.56
CA GLU A 176 -19.54 32.88 -34.28
C GLU A 176 -19.73 31.54 -34.98
N LEU A 177 -20.38 30.58 -34.32
CA LEU A 177 -20.74 29.30 -34.91
C LEU A 177 -21.62 29.49 -36.15
N LEU A 178 -22.63 30.35 -36.09
CA LEU A 178 -23.56 30.62 -37.21
C LEU A 178 -22.92 31.39 -38.36
N ALA A 179 -21.95 32.27 -38.07
CA ALA A 179 -21.23 33.02 -39.09
C ALA A 179 -20.38 32.13 -40.02
N GLU A 180 -19.97 30.95 -39.55
CA GLU A 180 -19.12 30.01 -40.30
C GLU A 180 -19.81 28.64 -40.48
N PRO A 181 -20.86 28.52 -41.33
CA PRO A 181 -21.73 27.35 -41.40
C PRO A 181 -21.06 26.04 -41.85
N THR A 182 -20.00 26.12 -42.65
CA THR A 182 -19.35 24.96 -43.29
C THR A 182 -18.07 24.51 -42.59
N ARG A 183 -17.59 25.29 -41.62
CA ARG A 183 -16.34 24.99 -40.92
C ARG A 183 -16.54 23.88 -39.88
N PRO A 184 -15.61 22.92 -39.75
CA PRO A 184 -15.64 21.95 -38.66
C PRO A 184 -15.66 22.64 -37.31
N VAL A 185 -16.44 22.08 -36.39
CA VAL A 185 -16.65 22.63 -35.05
C VAL A 185 -16.02 21.70 -34.02
N VAL A 186 -15.30 22.27 -33.06
CA VAL A 186 -14.77 21.55 -31.90
C VAL A 186 -15.67 21.78 -30.70
N VAL A 187 -16.11 20.70 -30.05
CA VAL A 187 -16.87 20.75 -28.80
C VAL A 187 -15.91 20.46 -27.65
N ALA A 188 -15.63 21.49 -26.85
CA ALA A 188 -14.81 21.39 -25.64
C ALA A 188 -15.70 21.20 -24.39
N GLU A 189 -15.12 20.73 -23.30
CA GLU A 189 -15.85 20.49 -22.05
C GLU A 189 -16.26 21.80 -21.33
N GLY A 190 -15.45 22.86 -21.42
CA GLY A 190 -15.68 24.14 -20.74
C GLY A 190 -15.51 25.39 -21.59
N GLU A 191 -16.00 26.53 -21.09
CA GLU A 191 -15.97 27.82 -21.80
C GLU A 191 -14.54 28.38 -21.95
N LYS A 192 -13.67 28.17 -20.95
CA LYS A 192 -12.24 28.55 -20.98
C LYS A 192 -11.52 27.85 -22.14
N ASP A 193 -11.81 26.58 -22.32
CA ASP A 193 -11.22 25.71 -23.33
C ASP A 193 -11.68 26.08 -24.75
N ALA A 194 -12.98 26.33 -24.89
CA ALA A 194 -13.55 26.87 -26.13
C ALA A 194 -12.91 28.21 -26.52
N ASP A 195 -12.68 29.11 -25.55
CA ASP A 195 -12.01 30.38 -25.78
C ASP A 195 -10.53 30.22 -26.18
N ASN A 196 -9.81 29.30 -25.55
CA ASN A 196 -8.41 29.03 -25.88
C ASN A 196 -8.27 28.44 -27.30
N LEU A 197 -9.15 27.53 -27.68
CA LEU A 197 -9.23 27.01 -29.05
C LEU A 197 -9.57 28.10 -30.06
N ALA A 198 -10.51 28.99 -29.73
CA ALA A 198 -10.85 30.12 -30.59
C ALA A 198 -9.68 31.10 -30.78
N ARG A 199 -8.87 31.34 -29.74
CA ARG A 199 -7.64 32.15 -29.86
C ARG A 199 -6.61 31.52 -30.81
N LEU A 200 -6.58 30.19 -30.92
CA LEU A 200 -5.78 29.46 -31.91
C LEU A 200 -6.41 29.45 -33.32
N GLY A 201 -7.55 30.11 -33.50
CA GLY A 201 -8.28 30.14 -34.76
C GLY A 201 -8.95 28.80 -35.08
N VAL A 202 -9.46 28.11 -34.06
CA VAL A 202 -10.33 26.91 -34.18
C VAL A 202 -11.76 27.32 -33.85
N LEU A 203 -12.74 26.91 -34.66
CA LEU A 203 -14.16 27.17 -34.34
C LEU A 203 -14.59 26.22 -33.23
N ALA A 204 -14.81 26.74 -32.02
CA ALA A 204 -15.09 25.92 -30.83
C ALA A 204 -16.32 26.40 -30.06
N THR A 205 -16.99 25.46 -29.40
CA THR A 205 -18.18 25.67 -28.57
C THR A 205 -18.18 24.71 -27.37
N CYS A 206 -19.04 24.96 -26.38
CA CYS A 206 -19.37 24.05 -25.28
C CYS A 206 -20.82 24.30 -24.80
N ASN A 207 -21.30 23.51 -23.84
CA ASN A 207 -22.56 23.79 -23.12
C ASN A 207 -22.30 24.48 -21.77
N ALA A 208 -23.31 25.19 -21.26
CA ALA A 208 -23.23 25.76 -19.92
C ALA A 208 -23.32 24.67 -18.84
N GLY A 209 -22.54 24.82 -17.76
CA GLY A 209 -22.66 23.98 -16.56
C GLY A 209 -21.87 22.66 -16.59
N GLY A 210 -20.89 22.53 -17.48
CA GLY A 210 -19.92 21.43 -17.54
C GLY A 210 -20.51 20.08 -18.00
N ALA A 211 -19.77 19.01 -17.70
CA ALA A 211 -20.13 17.64 -18.10
C ALA A 211 -21.58 17.27 -17.75
N LYS A 212 -22.21 16.50 -18.65
CA LYS A 212 -23.59 15.95 -18.55
C LYS A 212 -24.75 16.94 -18.79
N LYS A 213 -24.49 18.18 -19.23
CA LYS A 213 -25.53 19.18 -19.54
C LYS A 213 -25.71 19.46 -21.04
N TRP A 214 -25.00 18.74 -21.92
CA TRP A 214 -25.28 18.75 -23.35
C TRP A 214 -26.64 18.09 -23.65
N THR A 215 -27.45 18.71 -24.50
CA THR A 215 -28.81 18.26 -24.84
C THR A 215 -29.01 18.23 -26.35
N THR A 216 -30.05 17.52 -26.82
CA THR A 216 -30.41 17.49 -28.25
C THR A 216 -30.65 18.88 -28.84
N GLU A 217 -31.17 19.84 -28.05
CA GLU A 217 -31.34 21.24 -28.49
C GLU A 217 -30.01 21.91 -28.85
N HIS A 218 -28.92 21.57 -28.17
CA HIS A 218 -27.58 22.05 -28.54
C HIS A 218 -27.11 21.39 -29.84
N SER A 219 -27.34 20.09 -29.99
CA SER A 219 -26.93 19.31 -31.17
C SER A 219 -27.57 19.82 -32.46
N GLU A 220 -28.80 20.33 -32.42
CA GLU A 220 -29.51 20.91 -33.57
C GLU A 220 -28.75 22.06 -34.25
N PHE A 221 -27.99 22.86 -33.49
CA PHE A 221 -27.17 23.93 -34.05
C PHE A 221 -25.96 23.42 -34.84
N LEU A 222 -25.60 22.14 -34.67
CA LEU A 222 -24.48 21.48 -35.34
C LEU A 222 -24.95 20.57 -36.50
N ARG A 223 -26.20 20.72 -36.94
CA ARG A 223 -26.78 19.96 -38.04
C ARG A 223 -25.93 20.05 -39.31
N ASP A 224 -25.70 18.88 -39.92
CA ASP A 224 -24.90 18.69 -41.14
C ASP A 224 -23.43 19.15 -41.05
N ARG A 225 -22.92 19.43 -39.83
CA ARG A 225 -21.52 19.81 -39.63
C ARG A 225 -20.62 18.63 -39.31
N ARG A 226 -19.32 18.82 -39.51
CA ARG A 226 -18.27 17.92 -39.00
C ARG A 226 -17.92 18.34 -37.57
N ALA A 227 -18.31 17.55 -36.59
CA ALA A 227 -18.07 17.81 -35.17
C ALA A 227 -16.89 16.98 -34.64
N ILE A 228 -16.02 17.63 -33.87
CA ILE A 228 -14.88 17.03 -33.18
C ILE A 228 -15.09 17.25 -31.68
N VAL A 229 -15.10 16.20 -30.87
CA VAL A 229 -15.32 16.28 -29.42
C VAL A 229 -13.98 16.02 -28.71
N LEU A 230 -13.61 16.91 -27.79
CA LEU A 230 -12.40 16.81 -26.98
C LEU A 230 -12.77 16.51 -25.52
N PRO A 231 -12.49 15.29 -25.00
CA PRO A 231 -12.67 14.98 -23.58
C PRO A 231 -11.53 15.55 -22.73
N ASP A 232 -11.83 15.92 -21.49
CA ASP A 232 -10.79 16.06 -20.45
C ASP A 232 -10.17 14.68 -20.16
N ASN A 233 -8.91 14.66 -19.72
CA ASN A 233 -8.15 13.43 -19.48
C ASN A 233 -8.52 12.74 -18.15
N ASP A 234 -9.81 12.43 -17.97
CA ASP A 234 -10.36 11.63 -16.88
C ASP A 234 -11.59 10.82 -17.32
N ASP A 235 -12.10 9.94 -16.43
CA ASP A 235 -13.26 9.10 -16.73
C ASP A 235 -14.56 9.91 -16.90
N ALA A 236 -14.69 11.06 -16.25
CA ALA A 236 -15.88 11.90 -16.37
C ALA A 236 -15.93 12.59 -17.74
N GLY A 237 -14.79 13.13 -18.20
CA GLY A 237 -14.60 13.75 -19.51
C GLY A 237 -14.79 12.77 -20.66
N ARG A 238 -14.22 11.55 -20.56
CA ARG A 238 -14.47 10.48 -21.56
C ARG A 238 -15.95 10.10 -21.66
N ASN A 239 -16.62 9.90 -20.52
CA ASN A 239 -18.05 9.60 -20.50
C ASN A 239 -18.90 10.76 -21.07
N HIS A 240 -18.51 12.00 -20.78
CA HIS A 240 -19.17 13.18 -21.33
C HIS A 240 -19.01 13.27 -22.85
N ALA A 241 -17.81 13.05 -23.38
CA ALA A 241 -17.56 13.06 -24.81
C ALA A 241 -18.39 12.01 -25.55
N GLN A 242 -18.54 10.80 -24.98
CA GLN A 242 -19.42 9.77 -25.52
C GLN A 242 -20.89 10.22 -25.56
N GLN A 243 -21.37 10.89 -24.52
CA GLN A 243 -22.74 11.42 -24.47
C GLN A 243 -22.97 12.52 -25.53
N VAL A 244 -22.00 13.42 -25.70
CA VAL A 244 -22.05 14.47 -26.73
C VAL A 244 -22.06 13.84 -28.11
N ALA A 245 -21.16 12.87 -28.36
CA ALA A 245 -21.07 12.19 -29.63
C ALA A 245 -22.36 11.44 -29.99
N GLN A 246 -22.96 10.75 -29.02
CA GLN A 246 -24.24 10.09 -29.17
C GLN A 246 -25.38 11.07 -29.47
N SER A 247 -25.38 12.26 -28.85
CA SER A 247 -26.40 13.27 -29.11
C SER A 247 -26.26 13.94 -30.48
N LEU A 248 -25.04 13.99 -31.02
CA LEU A 248 -24.76 14.54 -32.35
C LEU A 248 -24.97 13.53 -33.48
N HIS A 249 -24.96 12.24 -33.18
CA HIS A 249 -25.17 11.20 -34.16
C HIS A 249 -26.56 11.28 -34.80
N GLY A 250 -26.60 11.23 -36.14
CA GLY A 250 -27.82 11.44 -36.93
C GLY A 250 -28.25 12.91 -37.09
N ILE A 251 -27.53 13.86 -36.47
CA ILE A 251 -27.75 15.31 -36.64
C ILE A 251 -26.56 15.94 -37.37
N ALA A 252 -25.34 15.71 -36.88
CA ALA A 252 -24.10 16.15 -37.51
C ALA A 252 -23.74 15.26 -38.71
N ALA A 253 -23.03 15.80 -39.71
CA ALA A 253 -22.56 15.04 -40.87
C ALA A 253 -21.48 14.01 -40.51
N SER A 254 -20.67 14.30 -39.49
CA SER A 254 -19.74 13.34 -38.89
C SER A 254 -19.40 13.76 -37.47
N VAL A 255 -19.13 12.79 -36.61
CA VAL A 255 -18.64 13.02 -35.25
C VAL A 255 -17.32 12.29 -35.07
N ARG A 256 -16.33 12.91 -34.44
CA ARG A 256 -15.06 12.28 -34.05
C ARG A 256 -14.75 12.63 -32.60
N ILE A 257 -14.24 11.68 -31.83
CA ILE A 257 -13.67 11.93 -30.51
C ILE A 257 -12.15 11.91 -30.66
N VAL A 258 -11.47 12.95 -30.18
CA VAL A 258 -10.01 13.08 -30.28
C VAL A 258 -9.42 13.15 -28.89
N GLU A 259 -8.65 12.13 -28.52
CA GLU A 259 -7.86 12.14 -27.29
C GLU A 259 -6.53 12.87 -27.55
N LEU A 260 -6.21 13.84 -26.70
CA LEU A 260 -5.00 14.64 -26.83
C LEU A 260 -3.81 13.87 -26.20
N PRO A 261 -2.67 13.73 -26.90
CA PRO A 261 -1.52 12.98 -26.40
C PRO A 261 -0.78 13.73 -25.29
N ASP A 262 -0.02 12.98 -24.48
CA ASP A 262 0.91 13.49 -23.46
C ASP A 262 0.26 14.39 -22.39
N MET A 263 -1.00 14.10 -22.06
CA MET A 263 -1.79 14.86 -21.09
C MET A 263 -1.55 14.40 -19.64
N PRO A 264 -1.38 15.33 -18.68
CA PRO A 264 -1.41 14.96 -17.26
C PRO A 264 -2.80 14.40 -16.88
N ALA A 265 -2.87 13.62 -15.80
CA ALA A 265 -4.15 13.12 -15.30
C ALA A 265 -5.07 14.29 -14.93
N LYS A 266 -6.33 14.26 -15.40
CA LYS A 266 -7.30 15.38 -15.31
C LYS A 266 -6.91 16.65 -16.08
N GLY A 267 -5.98 16.56 -17.03
CA GLY A 267 -5.62 17.68 -17.90
C GLY A 267 -6.72 18.03 -18.89
N ASP A 268 -6.86 19.32 -19.20
CA ASP A 268 -7.83 19.88 -20.16
C ASP A 268 -7.12 20.37 -21.45
N VAL A 269 -7.87 20.77 -22.49
CA VAL A 269 -7.24 21.29 -23.72
C VAL A 269 -6.41 22.56 -23.48
N SER A 270 -6.70 23.34 -22.44
CA SER A 270 -5.86 24.47 -22.07
C SER A 270 -4.47 24.02 -21.61
N ASP A 271 -4.37 22.92 -20.87
CA ASP A 271 -3.10 22.31 -20.46
C ASP A 271 -2.32 21.77 -21.68
N TRP A 272 -3.03 21.16 -22.63
CA TRP A 272 -2.43 20.71 -23.89
C TRP A 272 -1.83 21.87 -24.71
N ILE A 273 -2.56 22.98 -24.81
CA ILE A 273 -2.09 24.19 -25.49
C ILE A 273 -0.89 24.78 -24.76
N ALA A 274 -0.91 24.81 -23.42
CA ALA A 274 0.21 25.27 -22.60
C ALA A 274 1.47 24.40 -22.77
N ALA A 275 1.30 23.10 -23.03
CA ALA A 275 2.37 22.15 -23.33
C ALA A 275 2.89 22.24 -24.78
N GLY A 276 2.41 23.20 -25.59
CA GLY A 276 2.87 23.43 -26.97
C GLY A 276 1.93 22.90 -28.06
N GLY A 277 0.71 22.50 -27.72
CA GLY A 277 -0.31 22.08 -28.69
C GLY A 277 -0.66 23.20 -29.67
N THR A 278 -0.72 22.87 -30.97
CA THR A 278 -1.01 23.81 -32.06
C THR A 278 -2.29 23.44 -32.81
N LYS A 279 -2.86 24.42 -33.52
CA LYS A 279 -4.00 24.18 -34.41
C LYS A 279 -3.72 23.10 -35.46
N ASP A 280 -2.53 23.13 -36.07
CA ASP A 280 -2.16 22.17 -37.12
C ASP A 280 -2.08 20.75 -36.54
N ARG A 281 -1.51 20.60 -35.34
CA ARG A 281 -1.47 19.30 -34.64
C ARG A 281 -2.86 18.81 -34.28
N LEU A 282 -3.76 19.69 -33.85
CA LEU A 282 -5.14 19.33 -33.58
C LEU A 282 -5.86 18.86 -34.86
N ILE A 283 -5.59 19.49 -36.01
CA ILE A 283 -6.14 19.08 -37.30
C ILE A 283 -5.60 17.69 -37.69
N GLU A 284 -4.30 17.43 -37.52
CA GLU A 284 -3.70 16.11 -37.77
C GLU A 284 -4.36 15.02 -36.92
N LEU A 285 -4.49 15.26 -35.61
CA LEU A 285 -5.14 14.33 -34.67
C LEU A 285 -6.60 14.10 -35.05
N ALA A 286 -7.34 15.16 -35.39
CA ALA A 286 -8.72 15.05 -35.83
C ALA A 286 -8.86 14.31 -37.17
N GLN A 287 -7.90 14.43 -38.08
CA GLN A 287 -7.88 13.69 -39.35
C GLN A 287 -7.59 12.21 -39.15
N ALA A 288 -6.67 11.88 -38.26
CA ALA A 288 -6.30 10.50 -37.90
C ALA A 288 -7.38 9.79 -37.07
N ALA A 289 -8.19 10.54 -36.31
CA ALA A 289 -9.29 9.97 -35.54
C ALA A 289 -10.38 9.37 -36.44
N GLN A 290 -10.85 8.18 -36.05
CA GLN A 290 -11.95 7.49 -36.74
C GLN A 290 -13.28 8.22 -36.53
N ASN A 291 -14.20 8.06 -37.48
CA ASN A 291 -15.58 8.52 -37.29
C ASN A 291 -16.23 7.70 -36.18
N TRP A 292 -16.90 8.39 -35.27
CA TRP A 292 -17.63 7.80 -34.16
C TRP A 292 -18.94 7.18 -34.65
N GLU A 293 -19.17 5.92 -34.30
CA GLU A 293 -20.40 5.16 -34.61
C GLU A 293 -21.06 4.65 -33.31
N PRO A 294 -22.40 4.69 -33.17
CA PRO A 294 -23.08 4.17 -32.00
C PRO A 294 -22.87 2.66 -31.88
N GLY A 295 -22.37 2.22 -30.73
CA GLY A 295 -22.17 0.80 -30.44
C GLY A 295 -20.74 0.29 -30.62
N GLN A 296 -19.77 1.14 -30.97
CA GLN A 296 -18.35 0.81 -30.77
C GLN A 296 -17.94 1.06 -29.31
N ALA A 297 -18.53 0.31 -28.37
CA ALA A 297 -17.80 0.03 -27.14
C ALA A 297 -16.96 -1.21 -27.45
N SER A 298 -15.69 -1.01 -27.75
CA SER A 298 -14.75 -2.11 -27.92
C SER A 298 -14.62 -2.83 -26.58
N TRP A 299 -14.65 -4.16 -26.61
CA TRP A 299 -14.28 -4.96 -25.44
C TRP A 299 -12.90 -4.51 -24.94
N LEU A 300 -12.83 -4.16 -23.65
CA LEU A 300 -11.54 -4.02 -23.00
C LEU A 300 -10.89 -5.42 -22.93
N GLU A 301 -9.56 -5.47 -22.99
CA GLU A 301 -8.84 -6.72 -22.73
C GLU A 301 -9.26 -7.27 -21.36
N ILE A 302 -9.57 -8.57 -21.29
CA ILE A 302 -9.95 -9.21 -20.02
C ILE A 302 -8.72 -9.16 -19.11
N VAL A 303 -8.85 -8.50 -17.96
CA VAL A 303 -7.84 -8.49 -16.90
C VAL A 303 -8.28 -9.43 -15.78
N PRO A 304 -7.66 -10.63 -15.65
CA PRO A 304 -8.02 -11.56 -14.61
C PRO A 304 -7.85 -10.98 -13.21
N PHE A 305 -8.73 -11.39 -12.28
CA PHE A 305 -8.64 -10.97 -10.88
C PHE A 305 -7.35 -11.42 -10.18
N ASP A 306 -6.68 -12.44 -10.73
CA ASP A 306 -5.51 -13.06 -10.15
C ASP A 306 -4.21 -12.72 -10.89
N VAL A 307 -4.26 -12.03 -12.04
CA VAL A 307 -3.08 -11.72 -12.87
C VAL A 307 -2.66 -10.26 -12.69
N LEU A 308 -1.46 -10.04 -12.16
CA LEU A 308 -0.83 -8.73 -11.98
C LEU A 308 0.38 -8.61 -12.90
N ASP A 309 0.49 -7.50 -13.63
CA ASP A 309 1.67 -7.18 -14.42
C ASP A 309 2.77 -6.59 -13.52
N LEU A 310 3.70 -7.43 -13.09
CA LEU A 310 4.79 -7.07 -12.18
C LEU A 310 6.12 -6.96 -12.92
N PRO A 311 7.01 -6.04 -12.51
CA PRO A 311 8.33 -5.91 -13.14
C PRO A 311 9.20 -7.15 -12.91
N GLU A 312 10.16 -7.41 -13.77
CA GLU A 312 11.21 -8.40 -13.51
C GLU A 312 12.30 -7.85 -12.59
N PHE A 313 12.97 -8.74 -11.84
CA PHE A 313 14.06 -8.33 -10.97
C PHE A 313 15.22 -7.67 -11.74
N PRO A 314 15.69 -6.47 -11.33
CA PRO A 314 16.78 -5.77 -11.99
C PRO A 314 18.14 -6.40 -11.64
N THR A 315 18.47 -7.54 -12.24
CA THR A 315 19.74 -8.28 -11.97
C THR A 315 20.98 -7.41 -12.18
N HIS A 316 20.91 -6.46 -13.12
CA HIS A 316 21.99 -5.53 -13.42
C HIS A 316 22.28 -4.50 -12.30
N ALA A 317 21.35 -4.30 -11.35
CA ALA A 317 21.59 -3.49 -10.16
C ALA A 317 22.52 -4.20 -9.15
N LEU A 318 22.71 -5.52 -9.27
CA LEU A 318 23.60 -6.28 -8.37
C LEU A 318 25.09 -6.07 -8.72
N PRO A 319 26.00 -6.08 -7.71
CA PRO A 319 27.43 -6.20 -7.93
C PRO A 319 27.77 -7.40 -8.82
N ALA A 320 28.85 -7.31 -9.61
CA ALA A 320 29.17 -8.30 -10.65
C ALA A 320 29.14 -9.75 -10.16
N VAL A 321 29.69 -10.03 -8.97
CA VAL A 321 29.70 -11.38 -8.38
C VAL A 321 28.29 -11.90 -8.12
N LEU A 322 27.41 -11.09 -7.52
CA LEU A 322 26.02 -11.48 -7.27
C LEU A 322 25.20 -11.52 -8.56
N ARG A 323 25.46 -10.62 -9.51
CA ARG A 323 24.79 -10.62 -10.81
C ARG A 323 25.03 -11.92 -11.57
N HIS A 324 26.30 -12.32 -11.72
CA HIS A 324 26.63 -13.58 -12.39
C HIS A 324 26.05 -14.78 -11.66
N TRP A 325 26.17 -14.81 -10.33
CA TRP A 325 25.57 -15.86 -9.49
C TRP A 325 24.06 -15.97 -9.71
N VAL A 326 23.33 -14.86 -9.58
CA VAL A 326 21.86 -14.83 -9.71
C VAL A 326 21.41 -15.23 -11.11
N THR A 327 22.07 -14.71 -12.15
CA THR A 327 21.73 -15.05 -13.54
C THR A 327 21.97 -16.52 -13.84
N GLU A 328 23.13 -17.06 -13.46
CA GLU A 328 23.44 -18.48 -13.68
C GLU A 328 22.59 -19.41 -12.81
N GLU A 329 22.32 -19.05 -11.55
CA GLU A 329 21.51 -19.86 -10.64
C GLU A 329 20.04 -19.90 -11.07
N SER A 330 19.49 -18.76 -11.49
CA SER A 330 18.14 -18.65 -12.07
C SER A 330 18.01 -19.54 -13.32
N HIS A 331 19.01 -19.50 -14.20
CA HIS A 331 19.07 -20.34 -15.39
C HIS A 331 19.22 -21.84 -15.04
N ALA A 332 20.19 -22.21 -14.21
CA ALA A 332 20.45 -23.60 -13.83
C ALA A 332 19.25 -24.25 -13.13
N THR A 333 18.57 -23.50 -12.27
CA THR A 333 17.40 -24.00 -11.53
C THR A 333 16.08 -23.78 -12.26
N GLN A 334 16.04 -22.97 -13.32
CA GLN A 334 14.83 -22.56 -14.04
C GLN A 334 13.81 -21.95 -13.08
N THR A 335 14.29 -20.99 -12.29
CA THR A 335 13.52 -20.23 -11.31
C THR A 335 13.69 -18.73 -11.55
N PRO A 336 12.75 -17.88 -11.11
CA PRO A 336 12.88 -16.44 -11.26
C PRO A 336 14.11 -15.88 -10.53
N ALA A 337 14.77 -14.90 -11.15
CA ALA A 337 15.99 -14.29 -10.63
C ALA A 337 15.81 -13.67 -9.23
N ASP A 338 14.61 -13.19 -8.94
CA ASP A 338 14.13 -12.57 -7.70
C ASP A 338 14.36 -13.50 -6.50
N LEU A 339 14.13 -14.81 -6.70
CA LEU A 339 14.35 -15.82 -5.67
C LEU A 339 15.84 -15.93 -5.32
N ALA A 340 16.70 -16.14 -6.32
CA ALA A 340 18.14 -16.24 -6.10
C ALA A 340 18.72 -14.92 -5.56
N ALA A 341 18.24 -13.77 -6.05
CA ALA A 341 18.72 -12.45 -5.65
C ALA A 341 18.41 -12.13 -4.19
N LEU A 342 17.14 -12.21 -3.77
CA LEU A 342 16.75 -11.87 -2.40
C LEU A 342 17.35 -12.86 -1.39
N MET A 343 17.49 -14.14 -1.74
CA MET A 343 18.17 -15.11 -0.89
C MET A 343 19.66 -14.79 -0.74
N SER A 344 20.35 -14.49 -1.84
CA SER A 344 21.79 -14.16 -1.80
C SER A 344 22.07 -12.85 -1.06
N LEU A 345 21.19 -11.85 -1.20
CA LEU A 345 21.26 -10.60 -0.44
C LEU A 345 21.05 -10.85 1.07
N ALA A 346 20.09 -11.71 1.43
CA ALA A 346 19.88 -12.10 2.82
C ALA A 346 21.08 -12.88 3.40
N VAL A 347 21.69 -13.80 2.63
CA VAL A 347 22.93 -14.49 3.05
C VAL A 347 24.06 -13.50 3.31
N CYS A 348 24.27 -12.54 2.40
CA CYS A 348 25.28 -11.50 2.57
C CYS A 348 24.99 -10.64 3.81
N SER A 349 23.74 -10.21 3.97
CA SER A 349 23.23 -9.48 5.14
C SER A 349 23.50 -10.24 6.45
N ALA A 350 23.22 -11.54 6.49
CA ALA A 350 23.44 -12.40 7.66
C ALA A 350 24.92 -12.45 8.07
N CYS A 351 25.84 -12.44 7.09
CA CYS A 351 27.28 -12.46 7.34
C CYS A 351 27.77 -11.20 8.07
N ILE A 352 27.24 -10.03 7.69
CA ILE A 352 27.65 -8.72 8.22
C ILE A 352 26.72 -8.14 9.28
N GLY A 353 25.59 -8.79 9.58
CA GLY A 353 24.66 -8.39 10.63
C GLY A 353 25.35 -8.20 11.97
N ARG A 354 24.93 -7.18 12.73
CA ARG A 354 25.54 -6.67 13.98
C ARG A 354 26.94 -6.03 13.83
N ARG A 355 27.70 -6.44 12.82
CA ARG A 355 29.09 -6.01 12.56
C ARG A 355 29.16 -4.77 11.68
N VAL A 356 28.25 -4.61 10.73
CA VAL A 356 28.15 -3.40 9.91
C VAL A 356 26.88 -2.64 10.27
N VAL A 357 27.01 -1.33 10.39
CA VAL A 357 25.93 -0.36 10.60
C VAL A 357 26.14 0.78 9.62
N VAL A 358 25.06 1.33 9.06
CA VAL A 358 25.13 2.53 8.23
C VAL A 358 24.61 3.73 9.01
N GLU A 359 25.32 4.84 8.93
CA GLU A 359 24.88 6.13 9.42
C GLU A 359 24.89 7.12 8.25
N PRO A 360 23.73 7.44 7.66
CA PRO A 360 23.68 8.32 6.49
C PRO A 360 23.74 9.81 6.86
N ARG A 361 23.37 10.13 8.10
CA ARG A 361 23.44 11.46 8.71
C ARG A 361 23.45 11.30 10.23
N SER A 362 24.07 12.26 10.91
CA SER A 362 24.20 12.26 12.37
C SER A 362 22.87 11.98 13.08
N GLY A 363 22.85 10.96 13.93
CA GLY A 363 21.69 10.61 14.75
C GLY A 363 20.74 9.59 14.12
N TRP A 364 20.98 9.15 12.88
CA TRP A 364 20.29 8.01 12.29
C TRP A 364 21.30 6.88 12.06
N ARG A 365 21.14 5.76 12.77
CA ARG A 365 21.90 4.53 12.53
C ARG A 365 20.94 3.44 12.08
N GLU A 366 21.30 2.76 11.00
CA GLU A 366 20.50 1.70 10.40
C GLU A 366 21.32 0.40 10.38
N PRO A 367 20.83 -0.71 10.93
CA PRO A 367 21.52 -1.99 10.84
C PRO A 367 21.36 -2.58 9.43
N VAL A 368 22.23 -3.51 9.05
CA VAL A 368 22.24 -4.07 7.68
C VAL A 368 21.39 -5.33 7.48
N ASN A 369 20.69 -5.78 8.52
CA ASN A 369 19.93 -7.01 8.47
C ASN A 369 18.66 -6.88 7.63
N LEU A 370 18.41 -7.86 6.75
CA LEU A 370 17.30 -7.87 5.80
C LEU A 370 16.20 -8.86 6.20
N PHE A 371 14.96 -8.51 5.91
CA PHE A 371 13.80 -9.37 5.99
C PHE A 371 13.25 -9.52 4.58
N THR A 372 13.34 -10.70 3.97
CA THR A 372 12.91 -10.95 2.58
C THR A 372 11.88 -12.07 2.52
N ALA A 373 10.85 -11.89 1.70
CA ALA A 373 9.77 -12.85 1.50
C ALA A 373 9.47 -13.01 0.01
N VAL A 374 9.73 -14.20 -0.54
CA VAL A 374 9.44 -14.54 -1.93
C VAL A 374 8.23 -15.46 -1.98
N LEU A 375 7.19 -15.09 -2.73
CA LEU A 375 5.99 -15.89 -2.91
C LEU A 375 6.10 -16.70 -4.19
N LEU A 376 6.10 -18.03 -4.06
CA LEU A 376 6.16 -18.95 -5.19
C LEU A 376 5.38 -20.23 -4.88
N GLU A 377 4.60 -20.68 -5.85
CA GLU A 377 3.81 -21.92 -5.78
C GLU A 377 4.70 -23.15 -5.51
N PRO A 378 4.12 -24.24 -4.96
CA PRO A 378 4.79 -25.53 -4.87
C PRO A 378 5.40 -25.96 -6.21
N GLY A 379 6.54 -26.66 -6.18
CA GLY A 379 7.20 -27.15 -7.40
C GLY A 379 8.08 -26.14 -8.13
N ASN A 380 8.26 -24.92 -7.60
CA ASN A 380 9.19 -23.90 -8.11
C ASN A 380 10.67 -24.09 -7.70
N ARG A 381 11.08 -25.33 -7.37
CA ARG A 381 12.48 -25.67 -7.01
C ARG A 381 13.09 -24.75 -5.93
N LYS A 382 12.25 -24.17 -5.06
CA LYS A 382 12.62 -23.23 -3.99
C LYS A 382 13.74 -23.78 -3.11
N SER A 383 13.60 -25.03 -2.68
CA SER A 383 14.56 -25.71 -1.82
C SER A 383 15.94 -25.90 -2.47
N ALA A 384 16.02 -26.03 -3.80
CA ALA A 384 17.29 -26.14 -4.52
C ALA A 384 18.06 -24.81 -4.47
N VAL A 385 17.39 -23.71 -4.82
CA VAL A 385 17.99 -22.36 -4.76
C VAL A 385 18.41 -22.00 -3.34
N PHE A 386 17.61 -22.36 -2.33
CA PHE A 386 17.97 -22.17 -0.92
C PHE A 386 19.22 -22.95 -0.54
N ALA A 387 19.32 -24.22 -0.92
CA ALA A 387 20.46 -25.05 -0.60
C ALA A 387 21.75 -24.49 -1.21
N ASP A 388 21.71 -24.08 -2.48
CA ASP A 388 22.86 -23.54 -3.21
C ASP A 388 23.27 -22.15 -2.67
N ALA A 389 22.32 -21.24 -2.43
CA ALA A 389 22.61 -19.91 -1.92
C ALA A 389 23.17 -19.92 -0.49
N MET A 390 22.69 -20.82 0.38
CA MET A 390 23.14 -20.90 1.79
C MET A 390 24.41 -21.73 1.98
N LYS A 391 24.80 -22.56 1.01
CA LYS A 391 25.91 -23.51 1.15
C LYS A 391 27.20 -22.86 1.69
N PRO A 392 27.69 -21.72 1.15
CA PRO A 392 28.89 -21.07 1.67
C PRO A 392 28.81 -20.68 3.16
N LEU A 393 27.63 -20.22 3.61
CA LEU A 393 27.41 -19.80 5.00
C LEU A 393 27.30 -21.02 5.93
N ARG A 394 26.69 -22.12 5.47
CA ARG A 394 26.63 -23.40 6.21
C ARG A 394 28.02 -24.02 6.37
N GLU A 395 28.83 -23.99 5.32
CA GLU A 395 30.21 -24.48 5.36
C GLU A 395 31.06 -23.64 6.32
N PHE A 396 30.91 -22.31 6.30
CA PHE A 396 31.57 -21.44 7.28
C PHE A 396 31.11 -21.68 8.73
N GLU A 397 29.81 -21.88 8.97
CA GLU A 397 29.30 -22.25 10.30
C GLU A 397 29.91 -23.58 10.77
N ALA A 398 29.99 -24.58 9.88
CA ALA A 398 30.61 -25.87 10.19
C ALA A 398 32.10 -25.72 10.56
N GLU A 399 32.86 -24.89 9.83
CA GLU A 399 34.25 -24.57 10.16
C GLU A 399 34.39 -23.95 11.56
N LEU A 400 33.50 -23.00 11.91
CA LEU A 400 33.48 -22.38 13.25
C LEU A 400 33.15 -23.40 14.34
N ILE A 401 32.19 -24.29 14.10
CA ILE A 401 31.80 -25.35 15.03
C ILE A 401 32.98 -26.31 15.27
N GLU A 402 33.64 -26.77 14.21
CA GLU A 402 34.78 -27.67 14.32
C GLU A 402 35.94 -27.03 15.08
N ALA A 403 36.25 -25.75 14.80
CA ALA A 403 37.29 -25.02 15.50
C ALA A 403 36.99 -24.82 17.00
N ALA A 404 35.73 -24.52 17.35
CA ALA A 404 35.32 -24.26 18.73
C ALA A 404 35.05 -25.52 19.56
N ARG A 405 34.85 -26.68 18.92
CA ARG A 405 34.40 -27.93 19.58
C ARG A 405 35.30 -28.36 20.76
N PRO A 406 36.64 -28.39 20.65
CA PRO A 406 37.49 -28.83 21.76
C PRO A 406 37.40 -27.90 22.97
N GLU A 407 37.41 -26.59 22.73
CA GLU A 407 37.35 -25.57 23.79
C GLU A 407 36.00 -25.60 24.51
N VAL A 408 34.90 -25.63 23.74
CA VAL A 408 33.54 -25.71 24.29
C VAL A 408 33.34 -26.99 25.09
N ALA A 409 33.86 -28.14 24.62
CA ALA A 409 33.79 -29.40 25.34
C ALA A 409 34.54 -29.35 26.69
N ARG A 410 35.72 -28.72 26.71
CA ARG A 410 36.50 -28.53 27.94
C ARG A 410 35.75 -27.63 28.93
N ALA A 411 35.30 -26.46 28.49
CA ALA A 411 34.59 -25.51 29.33
C ALA A 411 33.27 -26.08 29.89
N GLN A 412 32.51 -26.84 29.08
CA GLN A 412 31.31 -27.53 29.56
C GLN A 412 31.63 -28.63 30.58
N SER A 413 32.78 -29.29 30.46
CA SER A 413 33.23 -30.26 31.46
C SER A 413 33.62 -29.60 32.77
N GLU A 414 34.38 -28.50 32.70
CA GLU A 414 34.76 -27.68 33.86
C GLU A 414 33.51 -27.17 34.59
N ARG A 415 32.55 -26.59 33.86
CA ARG A 415 31.27 -26.13 34.41
C ARG A 415 30.49 -27.23 35.12
N ARG A 416 30.41 -28.45 34.55
CA ARG A 416 29.75 -29.60 35.21
C ARG A 416 30.45 -30.00 36.52
N GLN A 417 31.78 -29.88 36.58
CA GLN A 417 32.54 -30.18 37.81
C GLN A 417 32.27 -29.11 38.88
N GLU A 418 32.25 -27.84 38.49
CA GLU A 418 31.91 -26.72 39.37
C GLU A 418 30.47 -26.81 39.90
N GLU A 419 29.49 -27.10 39.05
CA GLU A 419 28.10 -27.33 39.45
C GLU A 419 27.97 -28.49 40.45
N ALA A 420 28.72 -29.58 40.23
CA ALA A 420 28.73 -30.72 41.14
C ALA A 420 29.39 -30.38 42.49
N LEU A 421 30.42 -29.53 42.49
CA LEU A 421 31.07 -29.04 43.71
C LEU A 421 30.17 -28.08 44.47
N LEU A 422 29.55 -27.12 43.78
CA LEU A 422 28.60 -26.16 44.36
C LEU A 422 27.49 -26.89 45.09
N LYS A 423 26.84 -27.87 44.43
CA LYS A 423 25.78 -28.68 45.03
C LYS A 423 26.24 -29.46 46.27
N LYS A 424 27.50 -29.93 46.29
CA LYS A 424 28.09 -30.59 47.48
C LYS A 424 28.31 -29.60 48.63
N LEU A 425 28.82 -28.41 48.33
CA LEU A 425 29.07 -27.35 49.32
C LEU A 425 27.76 -26.83 49.91
N GLU A 426 26.76 -26.55 49.08
CA GLU A 426 25.41 -26.14 49.51
C GLU A 426 24.77 -27.18 50.42
N ARG A 427 24.82 -28.46 50.03
CA ARG A 427 24.31 -29.56 50.85
C ARG A 427 25.03 -29.64 52.20
N ARG A 428 26.36 -29.54 52.22
CA ARG A 428 27.16 -29.55 53.45
C ARG A 428 26.83 -28.36 54.35
N ALA A 429 26.64 -27.18 53.78
CA ALA A 429 26.28 -25.96 54.51
C ALA A 429 24.91 -26.07 55.19
N VAL A 430 23.94 -26.72 54.54
CA VAL A 430 22.58 -26.93 55.08
C VAL A 430 22.56 -28.08 56.10
N GLU A 431 23.09 -29.25 55.77
CA GLU A 431 22.99 -30.44 56.63
C GLU A 431 23.85 -30.34 57.90
N LYS A 432 25.03 -29.70 57.82
CA LYS A 432 25.98 -29.62 58.93
C LYS A 432 26.08 -28.23 59.57
N GLY A 433 25.34 -27.24 59.07
CA GLY A 433 25.46 -25.85 59.54
C GLY A 433 26.84 -25.24 59.29
N ASP A 434 27.59 -25.76 58.30
CA ASP A 434 28.99 -25.40 58.04
C ASP A 434 29.09 -24.01 57.39
N ALA A 435 29.53 -23.02 58.17
CA ALA A 435 29.66 -21.63 57.74
C ALA A 435 30.74 -21.44 56.66
N GLU A 436 31.82 -22.24 56.71
CA GLU A 436 32.90 -22.20 55.73
C GLU A 436 32.42 -22.75 54.39
N ALA A 437 31.69 -23.89 54.41
CA ALA A 437 31.08 -24.43 53.20
C ALA A 437 30.07 -23.46 52.56
N ARG A 438 29.35 -22.66 53.37
CA ARG A 438 28.45 -21.61 52.87
C ARG A 438 29.21 -20.47 52.19
N HIS A 439 30.32 -20.02 52.76
CA HIS A 439 31.18 -19.00 52.15
C HIS A 439 31.75 -19.48 50.82
N GLN A 440 32.34 -20.68 50.80
CA GLN A 440 32.92 -21.29 49.60
C GLN A 440 31.87 -21.53 48.50
N ALA A 441 30.65 -21.94 48.86
CA ALA A 441 29.54 -22.05 47.90
C ALA A 441 29.19 -20.68 47.29
N GLY A 442 29.19 -19.62 48.10
CA GLY A 442 28.94 -18.25 47.64
C GLY A 442 30.01 -17.75 46.68
N GLU A 443 31.29 -17.95 47.01
CA GLU A 443 32.42 -17.58 46.14
C GLU A 443 32.40 -18.36 44.82
N LEU A 444 32.17 -19.68 44.87
CA LEU A 444 32.09 -20.51 43.68
C LEU A 444 30.89 -20.11 42.80
N SER A 445 29.73 -19.86 43.40
CA SER A 445 28.53 -19.42 42.68
C SER A 445 28.75 -18.06 41.98
N ALA A 446 29.41 -17.11 42.66
CA ALA A 446 29.78 -15.82 42.08
C ALA A 446 30.79 -15.99 40.92
N ALA A 447 31.83 -16.79 41.11
CA ALA A 447 32.81 -17.08 40.08
C ALA A 447 32.17 -17.75 38.84
N MET A 448 31.25 -18.69 39.04
CA MET A 448 30.49 -19.34 37.97
C MET A 448 29.53 -18.39 37.24
N ALA A 449 29.02 -17.35 37.92
CA ALA A 449 28.13 -16.37 37.32
C ALA A 449 28.86 -15.43 36.35
N ASP A 450 30.14 -15.13 36.61
CA ASP A 450 30.98 -14.26 35.78
C ASP A 450 31.63 -15.01 34.59
N GLN A 451 31.53 -16.34 34.55
CA GLN A 451 32.05 -17.13 33.43
C GLN A 451 31.14 -17.03 32.19
N PRO A 452 31.69 -16.69 31.01
CA PRO A 452 30.92 -16.67 29.77
C PRO A 452 30.39 -18.06 29.42
N ALA A 453 29.15 -18.13 28.91
CA ALA A 453 28.58 -19.39 28.46
C ALA A 453 29.31 -19.87 27.20
N HIS A 454 30.02 -21.00 27.29
CA HIS A 454 30.66 -21.63 26.14
C HIS A 454 29.64 -22.50 25.39
N VAL A 455 29.09 -21.92 24.32
CA VAL A 455 28.18 -22.58 23.38
C VAL A 455 28.87 -22.78 22.03
N LEU A 456 28.42 -23.77 21.26
CA LEU A 456 28.90 -23.93 19.89
C LEU A 456 28.43 -22.72 19.05
N PRO A 457 29.31 -22.17 18.18
CA PRO A 457 28.92 -21.11 17.26
C PRO A 457 27.75 -21.54 16.38
N ARG A 458 26.82 -20.61 16.15
CA ARG A 458 25.67 -20.79 15.27
C ARG A 458 25.27 -19.45 14.65
N LEU A 459 25.06 -19.45 13.36
CA LEU A 459 24.63 -18.31 12.54
C LEU A 459 23.24 -18.54 11.96
N LEU A 460 22.83 -19.80 11.76
CA LEU A 460 21.57 -20.17 11.11
C LEU A 460 20.57 -20.80 12.07
N VAL A 461 19.28 -20.53 11.83
CA VAL A 461 18.16 -21.19 12.49
C VAL A 461 17.04 -21.45 11.49
N ASP A 462 16.53 -22.67 11.45
CA ASP A 462 15.39 -23.02 10.57
C ASP A 462 14.07 -22.69 11.30
N ASP A 463 13.64 -23.55 12.22
CA ASP A 463 12.40 -23.41 12.98
C ASP A 463 12.66 -23.24 14.49
N ALA A 464 12.58 -22.01 14.99
CA ALA A 464 12.65 -21.71 16.42
C ALA A 464 11.48 -20.84 16.87
N THR A 465 10.93 -21.16 18.04
CA THR A 465 9.98 -20.27 18.71
C THR A 465 10.65 -18.94 19.07
N ALA A 466 9.87 -17.87 19.18
CA ALA A 466 10.40 -16.54 19.54
C ALA A 466 11.23 -16.55 20.83
N GLU A 467 10.83 -17.37 21.81
CA GLU A 467 11.57 -17.60 23.05
C GLU A 467 12.95 -18.20 22.81
N LYS A 468 13.04 -19.28 22.03
CA LYS A 468 14.32 -19.93 21.76
C LYS A 468 15.20 -19.05 20.87
N MET A 469 14.61 -18.29 19.95
CA MET A 469 15.32 -17.32 19.13
C MET A 469 15.97 -16.22 19.98
N GLY A 470 15.27 -15.69 21.00
CA GLY A 470 15.85 -14.73 21.94
C GLY A 470 17.06 -15.29 22.71
N ILE A 471 16.97 -16.54 23.18
CA ILE A 471 18.09 -17.22 23.86
C ILE A 471 19.26 -17.41 22.90
N MET A 472 19.00 -17.91 21.68
CA MET A 472 20.04 -18.11 20.66
C MET A 472 20.71 -16.79 20.28
N LEU A 473 19.96 -15.69 20.16
CA LEU A 473 20.54 -14.37 19.94
C LEU A 473 21.52 -13.98 21.06
N ALA A 474 21.16 -14.19 22.33
CA ALA A 474 22.06 -13.92 23.45
C ALA A 474 23.33 -14.80 23.41
N GLU A 475 23.14 -16.10 23.16
CA GLU A 475 24.20 -17.11 23.04
C GLU A 475 25.19 -16.81 21.90
N GLN A 476 24.70 -16.21 20.80
CA GLN A 476 25.48 -16.01 19.56
C GLN A 476 25.95 -14.55 19.38
N GLY A 477 26.07 -13.79 20.46
CA GLY A 477 26.60 -12.41 20.41
C GLY A 477 25.66 -11.41 19.74
N GLY A 478 24.36 -11.68 19.79
CA GLY A 478 23.29 -10.81 19.30
C GLY A 478 23.03 -10.93 17.80
N ARG A 479 23.49 -11.97 17.11
CA ARG A 479 23.24 -12.14 15.67
C ARG A 479 22.78 -13.56 15.31
N ILE A 480 21.78 -13.65 14.46
CA ILE A 480 21.35 -14.93 13.86
C ILE A 480 20.57 -14.66 12.57
N ALA A 481 20.46 -15.65 11.69
CA ALA A 481 19.62 -15.61 10.52
C ALA A 481 18.59 -16.75 10.55
N SER A 482 17.32 -16.39 10.42
CA SER A 482 16.22 -17.33 10.24
C SER A 482 15.88 -17.45 8.76
N MET A 483 16.17 -18.61 8.17
CA MET A 483 16.03 -18.81 6.73
C MET A 483 15.33 -20.14 6.45
N SER A 484 14.25 -20.11 5.67
CA SER A 484 13.47 -21.32 5.36
C SER A 484 12.87 -21.30 3.95
N PRO A 485 12.93 -22.41 3.19
CA PRO A 485 12.22 -22.54 1.91
C PRO A 485 10.71 -22.77 2.09
N GLU A 486 10.21 -22.72 3.32
CA GLU A 486 8.82 -22.98 3.74
C GLU A 486 8.24 -21.77 4.50
N GLY A 487 6.91 -21.72 4.64
CA GLY A 487 6.21 -20.64 5.33
C GLY A 487 5.83 -20.91 6.79
N GLY A 488 6.07 -22.12 7.32
CA GLY A 488 5.63 -22.54 8.67
C GLY A 488 6.17 -21.67 9.82
N VAL A 489 7.24 -20.90 9.58
CA VAL A 489 7.76 -19.92 10.54
C VAL A 489 6.71 -18.87 10.89
N PHE A 490 5.83 -18.49 9.97
CA PHE A 490 4.76 -17.53 10.25
C PHE A 490 3.73 -18.07 11.23
N ASP A 491 3.44 -19.38 11.20
CA ASP A 491 2.59 -20.01 12.22
C ASP A 491 3.26 -19.97 13.60
N LEU A 492 4.58 -20.18 13.66
CA LEU A 492 5.35 -20.04 14.90
C LEU A 492 5.33 -18.60 15.44
N MET A 493 5.46 -17.61 14.54
CA MET A 493 5.33 -16.18 14.89
C MET A 493 3.94 -15.85 15.44
N ALA A 494 2.91 -16.48 14.87
CA ALA A 494 1.52 -16.38 15.30
C ALA A 494 1.26 -16.95 16.70
N GLY A 495 2.22 -17.72 17.24
CA GLY A 495 2.13 -18.34 18.56
C GLY A 495 1.72 -19.81 18.53
N LEU A 496 1.77 -20.48 17.37
CA LEU A 496 1.67 -21.94 17.29
C LEU A 496 2.75 -22.54 18.21
N TYR A 497 2.34 -23.36 19.18
CA TYR A 497 3.15 -23.93 20.28
C TYR A 497 3.50 -23.02 21.47
N SER A 498 3.06 -21.75 21.50
CA SER A 498 3.19 -20.95 22.73
C SER A 498 2.14 -21.37 23.77
N LYS A 499 2.52 -21.48 25.05
CA LYS A 499 1.59 -21.84 26.13
C LYS A 499 0.40 -20.87 26.26
N SER A 500 0.56 -19.64 25.80
CA SER A 500 -0.45 -18.59 25.81
C SER A 500 -1.27 -18.50 24.52
N GLY A 501 -0.86 -19.16 23.43
CA GLY A 501 -1.46 -18.99 22.09
C GLY A 501 -1.35 -17.56 21.54
N MET A 502 -0.56 -16.70 22.18
CA MET A 502 -0.42 -15.29 21.82
C MET A 502 0.78 -15.11 20.89
N PRO A 503 0.67 -14.27 19.84
CA PRO A 503 1.80 -13.99 18.95
C PRO A 503 2.94 -13.30 19.67
N GLN A 504 4.17 -13.63 19.26
CA GLN A 504 5.39 -13.14 19.90
C GLN A 504 6.32 -12.50 18.86
N PHE A 505 5.97 -11.30 18.42
CA PHE A 505 6.75 -10.58 17.39
C PHE A 505 7.96 -9.84 17.95
N GLY A 506 8.07 -9.66 19.27
CA GLY A 506 9.08 -8.81 19.91
C GLY A 506 10.51 -9.10 19.44
N VAL A 507 10.92 -10.37 19.41
CA VAL A 507 12.27 -10.76 18.96
C VAL A 507 12.54 -10.36 17.50
N TYR A 508 11.54 -10.46 16.62
CA TYR A 508 11.66 -10.10 15.22
C TYR A 508 11.69 -8.58 15.03
N LEU A 509 10.83 -7.85 15.75
CA LEU A 509 10.77 -6.40 15.69
C LEU A 509 12.09 -5.77 16.19
N MET A 510 12.59 -6.23 17.34
CA MET A 510 13.84 -5.75 17.93
C MET A 510 15.05 -6.20 17.10
N GLY A 511 15.06 -7.46 16.64
CA GLY A 511 16.09 -7.98 15.74
C GLY A 511 16.13 -7.26 14.39
N HIS A 512 15.01 -6.71 13.93
CA HIS A 512 14.95 -5.87 12.74
C HIS A 512 15.52 -4.47 12.98
N SER A 513 15.10 -3.78 14.05
CA SER A 513 15.52 -2.39 14.32
C SER A 513 16.87 -2.26 15.02
N ALA A 514 17.41 -3.36 15.55
CA ALA A 514 18.54 -3.36 16.48
C ALA A 514 18.28 -2.56 17.77
N ASP A 515 17.03 -2.53 18.22
CA ASP A 515 16.64 -2.07 19.56
C ASP A 515 16.90 -3.16 20.61
N ASP A 516 17.24 -2.77 21.84
CA ASP A 516 17.57 -3.73 22.90
C ASP A 516 16.41 -4.71 23.17
N LEU A 517 16.72 -6.00 23.12
CA LEU A 517 15.78 -7.07 23.46
C LEU A 517 15.95 -7.42 24.93
N ILE A 518 14.91 -7.16 25.73
CA ILE A 518 14.85 -7.58 27.14
C ILE A 518 13.62 -8.47 27.31
N THR A 519 13.83 -9.70 27.75
CA THR A 519 12.76 -10.65 28.04
C THR A 519 12.89 -11.17 29.46
N ASP A 520 11.95 -10.75 30.30
CA ASP A 520 11.80 -11.22 31.68
C ASP A 520 10.61 -12.17 31.78
N ARG A 521 10.83 -13.38 32.31
CA ARG A 521 9.77 -14.36 32.55
C ARG A 521 9.92 -15.02 33.91
N VAL A 522 8.79 -15.24 34.58
CA VAL A 522 8.74 -15.90 35.89
C VAL A 522 9.37 -17.29 35.79
N GLY A 523 10.40 -17.54 36.61
CA GLY A 523 11.08 -18.84 36.72
C GLY A 523 12.12 -19.15 35.65
N ARG A 524 12.56 -18.18 34.84
CA ARG A 524 13.69 -18.32 33.90
C ARG A 524 14.67 -17.15 34.04
N GLN A 525 15.91 -17.36 33.64
CA GLN A 525 16.92 -16.30 33.56
C GLN A 525 16.47 -15.24 32.56
N SER A 526 16.64 -13.96 32.90
CA SER A 526 16.34 -12.84 32.01
C SER A 526 17.25 -12.90 30.78
N VAL A 527 16.67 -12.72 29.60
CA VAL A 527 17.42 -12.65 28.34
C VAL A 527 17.54 -11.19 27.96
N ARG A 528 18.76 -10.66 27.96
CA ARG A 528 19.08 -9.32 27.46
C ARG A 528 20.05 -9.44 26.30
N VAL A 529 19.67 -8.88 25.16
CA VAL A 529 20.51 -8.80 23.96
C VAL A 529 20.58 -7.34 23.53
N GLU A 530 21.79 -6.79 23.55
CA GLU A 530 22.03 -5.42 23.11
C GLU A 530 22.17 -5.36 21.60
N ARG A 531 21.37 -4.50 20.96
CA ARG A 531 21.34 -4.30 19.51
C ARG A 531 21.29 -5.60 18.70
N PRO A 532 20.29 -6.48 18.91
CA PRO A 532 20.17 -7.74 18.19
C PRO A 532 20.03 -7.52 16.68
N ALA A 533 20.64 -8.39 15.88
CA ALA A 533 20.52 -8.40 14.43
C ALA A 533 19.95 -9.75 13.97
N LEU A 534 18.70 -9.74 13.53
CA LEU A 534 18.04 -10.89 12.93
C LEU A 534 17.94 -10.68 11.42
N THR A 535 18.41 -11.62 10.62
CA THR A 535 18.10 -11.65 9.17
C THR A 535 17.01 -12.69 8.93
N CYS A 536 15.99 -12.36 8.14
CA CYS A 536 14.91 -13.28 7.80
C CYS A 536 14.86 -13.48 6.28
N ALA A 537 14.80 -14.73 5.83
CA ALA A 537 14.65 -15.04 4.41
C ALA A 537 13.73 -16.23 4.19
N TYR A 538 12.58 -15.99 3.57
CA TYR A 538 11.55 -17.01 3.39
C TYR A 538 11.09 -17.10 1.94
N ALA A 539 10.92 -18.32 1.42
CA ALA A 539 10.20 -18.54 0.16
C ALA A 539 8.88 -19.27 0.39
N MET A 540 7.85 -18.50 0.72
CA MET A 540 6.56 -19.03 1.13
C MET A 540 5.63 -19.31 -0.06
N GLN A 541 4.60 -20.09 0.21
CA GLN A 541 3.51 -20.31 -0.73
C GLN A 541 2.47 -19.18 -0.59
N PRO A 542 1.75 -18.81 -1.65
CA PRO A 542 0.70 -17.78 -1.57
C PRO A 542 -0.37 -18.06 -0.50
N ALA A 543 -0.73 -19.32 -0.27
CA ALA A 543 -1.68 -19.72 0.77
C ALA A 543 -1.26 -19.32 2.21
N VAL A 544 0.05 -19.21 2.48
CA VAL A 544 0.55 -18.75 3.79
C VAL A 544 0.22 -17.27 4.00
N ILE A 545 0.32 -16.47 2.93
CA ILE A 545 -0.05 -15.05 2.96
C ILE A 545 -1.56 -14.87 3.13
N GLU A 546 -2.37 -15.70 2.47
CA GLU A 546 -3.82 -15.70 2.65
C GLU A 546 -4.19 -16.05 4.10
N GLY A 547 -3.57 -17.06 4.71
CA GLY A 547 -3.80 -17.39 6.12
C GLY A 547 -3.39 -16.28 7.09
N LEU A 548 -2.38 -15.47 6.73
CA LEU A 548 -1.99 -14.30 7.52
C LEU A 548 -3.00 -13.16 7.46
N ALA A 549 -3.74 -13.01 6.35
CA ALA A 549 -4.83 -12.05 6.18
C ALA A 549 -5.96 -12.25 7.23
N GLU A 550 -6.30 -13.52 7.44
CA GLU A 550 -7.35 -13.96 8.37
C GLU A 550 -6.90 -13.82 9.83
N ASN A 551 -5.59 -13.81 10.08
CA ASN A 551 -5.03 -13.72 11.41
C ASN A 551 -4.92 -12.27 11.90
N THR A 552 -5.96 -11.82 12.60
CA THR A 552 -6.03 -10.50 13.25
C THR A 552 -4.82 -10.15 14.12
N ALA A 553 -4.06 -11.15 14.57
CA ALA A 553 -2.94 -10.96 15.46
C ALA A 553 -1.73 -10.30 14.78
N PHE A 554 -1.55 -10.47 13.46
CA PHE A 554 -0.52 -9.77 12.67
C PHE A 554 -0.90 -8.32 12.32
N ARG A 555 -2.20 -7.97 12.39
CA ARG A 555 -2.70 -6.63 12.02
C ARG A 555 -2.21 -5.57 13.00
N GLY A 556 -1.70 -4.46 12.48
CA GLY A 556 -1.28 -3.29 13.27
C GLY A 556 -0.06 -3.51 14.18
N ARG A 557 0.67 -4.63 14.05
CA ARG A 557 1.86 -4.93 14.86
C ARG A 557 3.19 -4.62 14.15
N GLY A 558 3.13 -4.22 12.88
CA GLY A 558 4.25 -3.70 12.10
C GLY A 558 5.30 -4.73 11.64
N LEU A 559 5.14 -6.02 11.93
CA LEU A 559 6.10 -7.04 11.50
C LEU A 559 6.11 -7.22 9.97
N LEU A 560 4.93 -7.34 9.36
CA LEU A 560 4.79 -7.56 7.91
C LEU A 560 5.35 -6.37 7.11
N ALA A 561 5.17 -5.15 7.61
CA ALA A 561 5.72 -3.91 7.03
C ALA A 561 7.27 -3.88 6.93
N ARG A 562 7.98 -4.84 7.52
CA ARG A 562 9.46 -4.93 7.48
C ARG A 562 9.99 -5.86 6.40
N PHE A 563 9.14 -6.67 5.77
CA PHE A 563 9.57 -7.61 4.74
C PHE A 563 9.65 -6.95 3.36
N LEU A 564 10.72 -7.29 2.63
CA LEU A 564 10.88 -7.02 1.21
C LEU A 564 10.20 -8.16 0.44
N TYR A 565 9.04 -7.85 -0.13
CA TYR A 565 8.18 -8.81 -0.82
C TYR A 565 8.52 -8.89 -2.31
N ALA A 566 8.68 -10.12 -2.80
CA ALA A 566 8.68 -10.42 -4.22
C ALA A 566 7.65 -11.52 -4.50
N ALA A 567 6.84 -11.30 -5.53
CA ALA A 567 5.89 -12.27 -6.06
C ALA A 567 6.17 -12.43 -7.57
N PRO A 568 7.22 -13.16 -7.95
CA PRO A 568 7.61 -13.30 -9.35
C PRO A 568 6.73 -14.31 -10.10
N GLN A 569 6.76 -14.25 -11.44
CA GLN A 569 6.06 -15.22 -12.29
C GLN A 569 6.68 -16.62 -12.14
N SER A 570 5.84 -17.62 -11.88
CA SER A 570 6.24 -19.02 -11.94
C SER A 570 6.65 -19.43 -13.36
N TRP A 571 7.79 -20.12 -13.51
CA TRP A 571 8.25 -20.66 -14.79
C TRP A 571 7.71 -22.08 -15.07
N ILE A 572 6.85 -22.62 -14.19
CA ILE A 572 6.24 -23.94 -14.39
C ILE A 572 5.55 -23.96 -15.76
N GLY A 573 5.82 -25.01 -16.55
CA GLY A 573 5.29 -25.17 -17.91
C GLY A 573 6.08 -24.45 -19.01
N ARG A 574 7.07 -23.61 -18.68
CA ARG A 574 7.91 -22.87 -19.65
C ARG A 574 9.41 -23.10 -19.48
N ARG A 575 9.79 -24.07 -18.65
CA ARG A 575 11.19 -24.35 -18.30
C ARG A 575 11.93 -25.00 -19.46
N GLU A 576 13.18 -24.60 -19.63
CA GLU A 576 14.15 -25.35 -20.41
C GLU A 576 14.46 -26.69 -19.72
N ILE A 577 14.60 -27.75 -20.53
CA ILE A 577 14.94 -29.09 -20.06
C ILE A 577 16.45 -29.25 -20.06
N ALA A 578 17.01 -29.66 -18.92
CA ALA A 578 18.44 -29.86 -18.71
C ALA A 578 19.30 -28.61 -19.01
N PRO A 579 19.02 -27.47 -18.35
CA PRO A 579 19.82 -26.26 -18.52
C PRO A 579 21.27 -26.48 -18.04
N ALA A 580 22.18 -25.67 -18.55
CA ALA A 580 23.56 -25.66 -18.06
C ALA A 580 23.61 -25.34 -16.55
N PRO A 581 24.41 -26.07 -15.76
CA PRO A 581 24.60 -25.77 -14.34
C PRO A 581 25.39 -24.47 -14.16
N VAL A 582 25.31 -23.89 -12.95
CA VAL A 582 26.18 -22.76 -12.56
C VAL A 582 27.64 -23.16 -12.72
N SER A 583 28.41 -22.31 -13.40
CA SER A 583 29.83 -22.54 -13.66
C SER A 583 30.64 -22.59 -12.36
N ASP A 584 31.71 -23.39 -12.36
CA ASP A 584 32.60 -23.50 -11.20
C ASP A 584 33.21 -22.15 -10.81
N SER A 585 33.48 -21.29 -11.80
CA SER A 585 34.04 -19.96 -11.57
C SER A 585 33.07 -19.03 -10.84
N THR A 586 31.80 -19.01 -11.26
CA THR A 586 30.74 -18.20 -10.63
C THR A 586 30.43 -18.72 -9.23
N ARG A 587 30.35 -20.06 -9.07
CA ARG A 587 30.16 -20.69 -7.76
C ARG A 587 31.30 -20.38 -6.79
N ALA A 588 32.56 -20.46 -7.26
CA ALA A 588 33.72 -20.14 -6.43
C ALA A 588 33.76 -18.65 -6.04
N ALA A 589 33.43 -17.74 -6.97
CA ALA A 589 33.39 -16.29 -6.70
C ALA A 589 32.30 -15.94 -5.67
N TYR A 590 31.09 -16.51 -5.80
CA TYR A 590 30.02 -16.35 -4.81
C TYR A 590 30.42 -16.90 -3.44
N HIS A 591 31.00 -18.09 -3.41
CA HIS A 591 31.49 -18.70 -2.18
C HIS A 591 32.53 -17.80 -1.49
N GLN A 592 33.53 -17.32 -2.24
CA GLN A 592 34.59 -16.47 -1.70
C GLN A 592 34.05 -15.17 -1.11
N ILE A 593 33.09 -14.50 -1.77
CA ILE A 593 32.53 -13.24 -1.23
C ILE A 593 31.73 -13.49 0.06
N VAL A 594 30.93 -14.56 0.13
CA VAL A 594 30.16 -14.89 1.35
C VAL A 594 31.11 -15.20 2.52
N GLN A 595 32.15 -16.02 2.30
CA GLN A 595 33.15 -16.30 3.35
C GLN A 595 33.92 -15.04 3.77
N SER A 596 34.28 -14.17 2.82
CA SER A 596 34.96 -12.91 3.12
C SER A 596 34.11 -12.02 4.02
N LEU A 597 32.82 -11.91 3.74
CA LEU A 597 31.88 -11.13 4.55
C LEU A 597 31.67 -11.76 5.93
N ALA A 598 31.59 -13.10 6.02
CA ALA A 598 31.39 -13.82 7.27
C ALA A 598 32.59 -13.72 8.23
N LYS A 599 33.80 -13.45 7.68
CA LYS A 599 35.05 -13.24 8.43
C LYS A 599 35.27 -11.81 8.92
N VAL A 600 34.41 -10.85 8.56
CA VAL A 600 34.50 -9.46 9.05
C VAL A 600 34.43 -9.45 10.58
N GLU A 601 35.28 -8.73 11.29
CA GLU A 601 35.23 -8.65 12.76
C GLU A 601 35.08 -7.20 13.23
N GLY A 602 34.61 -7.04 14.47
CA GLY A 602 34.35 -5.74 15.07
C GLY A 602 33.09 -5.06 14.55
N GLU A 603 32.81 -3.87 15.09
CA GLU A 603 31.74 -2.98 14.63
C GLU A 603 32.32 -1.94 13.67
N ILE A 604 31.75 -1.90 12.46
CA ILE A 604 32.11 -0.99 11.38
C ILE A 604 30.91 -0.10 11.10
N VAL A 605 31.15 1.22 11.08
CA VAL A 605 30.13 2.21 10.75
C VAL A 605 30.44 2.80 9.38
N LEU A 606 29.59 2.50 8.41
CA LEU A 606 29.68 3.06 7.06
C LEU A 606 28.92 4.39 6.99
N GLN A 607 29.56 5.37 6.38
CA GLN A 607 28.96 6.68 6.09
C GLN A 607 28.69 6.80 4.59
N LEU A 608 27.79 7.70 4.22
CA LEU A 608 27.56 8.03 2.80
C LEU A 608 28.54 9.10 2.32
N SER A 609 28.95 9.05 1.06
CA SER A 609 29.55 10.23 0.41
C SER A 609 28.52 11.36 0.27
N ALA A 610 28.98 12.58 0.01
CA ALA A 610 28.09 13.75 -0.09
C ALA A 610 27.04 13.57 -1.20
N GLU A 611 27.47 13.01 -2.34
CA GLU A 611 26.63 12.68 -3.48
C GLU A 611 25.64 11.56 -3.14
N ALA A 612 26.10 10.49 -2.47
CA ALA A 612 25.23 9.40 -2.02
C ALA A 612 24.16 9.88 -1.04
N ALA A 613 24.52 10.76 -0.10
CA ALA A 613 23.58 11.36 0.84
C ALA A 613 22.55 12.25 0.13
N ALA A 614 22.94 12.95 -0.94
CA ALA A 614 22.00 13.71 -1.78
C ALA A 614 21.05 12.79 -2.55
N SER A 615 21.56 11.70 -3.13
CA SER A 615 20.72 10.68 -3.79
C SER A 615 19.71 10.07 -2.82
N LEU A 616 20.11 9.75 -1.58
CA LEU A 616 19.19 9.23 -0.56
C LEU A 616 18.10 10.24 -0.20
N ARG A 617 18.44 11.53 -0.01
CA ARG A 617 17.43 12.57 0.29
C ARG A 617 16.40 12.74 -0.82
N ASN A 618 16.82 12.65 -2.08
CA ASN A 618 15.90 12.70 -3.21
C ASN A 618 14.95 11.50 -3.20
N TRP A 619 15.48 10.31 -2.88
CA TRP A 619 14.67 9.11 -2.74
C TRP A 619 13.69 9.19 -1.56
N GLU A 620 14.13 9.71 -0.41
CA GLU A 620 13.23 9.97 0.74
C GLU A 620 12.08 10.92 0.36
N ALA A 621 12.37 12.00 -0.36
CA ALA A 621 11.34 12.93 -0.84
C ALA A 621 10.36 12.27 -1.83
N GLU A 622 10.85 11.37 -2.69
CA GLU A 622 10.01 10.60 -3.60
C GLU A 622 9.09 9.64 -2.84
N ILE A 623 9.61 8.92 -1.84
CA ILE A 623 8.83 8.05 -0.96
C ILE A 623 7.73 8.85 -0.25
N GLU A 624 8.04 10.00 0.33
CA GLU A 624 7.03 10.87 0.97
C GLU A 624 5.93 11.29 -0.01
N GLY A 625 6.30 11.60 -1.26
CA GLY A 625 5.32 11.86 -2.33
C GLY A 625 4.44 10.66 -2.66
N MET A 626 4.98 9.45 -2.66
CA MET A 626 4.21 8.22 -2.86
C MET A 626 3.29 7.89 -1.68
N LEU A 627 3.65 8.30 -0.46
CA LEU A 627 2.88 8.06 0.77
C LEU A 627 1.73 9.07 0.98
N ALA A 628 1.78 10.23 0.32
CA ALA A 628 0.78 11.30 0.43
C ALA A 628 -0.64 10.83 0.01
N ASP A 629 -1.66 11.62 0.34
CA ASP A 629 -3.05 11.34 -0.07
C ASP A 629 -3.15 11.30 -1.61
N GLY A 630 -3.71 10.23 -2.16
CA GLY A 630 -3.75 9.95 -3.60
C GLY A 630 -2.43 9.44 -4.20
N GLY A 631 -1.40 9.21 -3.38
CA GLY A 631 -0.11 8.65 -3.79
C GLY A 631 -0.13 7.12 -3.97
N GLN A 632 0.84 6.59 -4.73
CA GLN A 632 0.92 5.16 -5.07
C GLN A 632 0.89 4.23 -3.86
N MET A 633 1.48 4.63 -2.73
CA MET A 633 1.61 3.82 -1.52
C MET A 633 0.64 4.24 -0.41
N GLU A 634 -0.41 5.01 -0.71
CA GLU A 634 -1.40 5.49 0.28
C GLU A 634 -2.00 4.34 1.11
N ILE A 635 -2.33 3.22 0.46
CA ILE A 635 -2.96 2.06 1.10
C ILE A 635 -1.98 1.17 1.89
N MET A 636 -0.66 1.36 1.68
CA MET A 636 0.40 0.59 2.33
C MET A 636 1.44 1.50 3.01
N ARG A 637 0.95 2.59 3.64
CA ARG A 637 1.78 3.61 4.28
C ARG A 637 2.75 3.05 5.32
N ASP A 638 2.33 2.04 6.07
CA ASP A 638 3.13 1.40 7.10
C ASP A 638 4.37 0.69 6.54
N TRP A 639 4.23 0.00 5.40
CA TRP A 639 5.32 -0.61 4.65
C TRP A 639 6.18 0.45 3.96
N GLY A 640 5.56 1.39 3.23
CA GLY A 640 6.29 2.42 2.49
C GLY A 640 7.13 3.34 3.39
N ALA A 641 6.66 3.64 4.61
CA ALA A 641 7.42 4.41 5.61
C ALA A 641 8.70 3.71 6.10
N LYS A 642 8.87 2.41 5.82
CA LYS A 642 10.11 1.64 6.12
C LYS A 642 11.03 1.50 4.92
N LEU A 643 10.58 1.89 3.73
CA LEU A 643 11.30 1.67 2.47
C LEU A 643 12.62 2.43 2.40
N ALA A 644 12.70 3.66 2.92
CA ALA A 644 13.94 4.44 2.95
C ALA A 644 15.03 3.73 3.77
N GLY A 645 14.66 3.25 4.97
CA GLY A 645 15.55 2.44 5.81
C GLY A 645 15.98 1.16 5.11
N ALA A 646 15.03 0.40 4.56
CA ALA A 646 15.34 -0.83 3.83
C ALA A 646 16.25 -0.61 2.61
N THR A 647 16.06 0.49 1.87
CA THR A 647 16.91 0.89 0.75
C THR A 647 18.35 1.11 1.22
N LEU A 648 18.53 1.76 2.37
CA LEU A 648 19.85 1.97 2.95
C LEU A 648 20.52 0.65 3.37
N ARG A 649 19.77 -0.30 3.92
CA ARG A 649 20.28 -1.65 4.25
C ARG A 649 20.75 -2.38 2.99
N LEU A 650 19.94 -2.33 1.93
CA LEU A 650 20.30 -2.90 0.63
C LEU A 650 21.58 -2.25 0.10
N ALA A 651 21.68 -0.92 0.10
CA ALA A 651 22.87 -0.21 -0.36
C ALA A 651 24.13 -0.62 0.42
N ALA A 652 24.01 -0.81 1.74
CA ALA A 652 25.11 -1.30 2.59
C ALA A 652 25.58 -2.70 2.17
N VAL A 653 24.64 -3.62 1.96
CA VAL A 653 24.93 -5.00 1.55
C VAL A 653 25.59 -5.00 0.17
N LEU A 654 25.03 -4.26 -0.80
CA LEU A 654 25.59 -4.14 -2.16
C LEU A 654 27.00 -3.54 -2.13
N HIS A 655 27.23 -2.51 -1.31
CA HIS A 655 28.55 -1.90 -1.12
C HIS A 655 29.55 -2.89 -0.54
N CYS A 656 29.18 -3.60 0.54
CA CYS A 656 30.04 -4.59 1.18
C CYS A 656 30.42 -5.73 0.23
N VAL A 657 29.49 -6.19 -0.60
CA VAL A 657 29.76 -7.21 -1.63
C VAL A 657 30.71 -6.67 -2.70
N ALA A 658 30.53 -5.42 -3.14
CA ALA A 658 31.31 -4.85 -4.22
C ALA A 658 32.73 -4.41 -3.81
N ARG A 659 32.90 -3.93 -2.57
CA ARG A 659 34.11 -3.22 -2.11
C ARG A 659 34.61 -3.65 -0.74
N GLY A 660 33.91 -4.57 -0.06
CA GLY A 660 34.13 -4.86 1.36
C GLY A 660 33.54 -3.79 2.28
N PRO A 661 33.51 -4.02 3.60
CA PRO A 661 32.94 -3.10 4.59
C PRO A 661 33.93 -1.95 4.91
N THR A 662 34.34 -1.20 3.89
CA THR A 662 35.33 -0.12 4.04
C THR A 662 34.91 1.12 3.24
N GLY A 663 35.50 2.26 3.58
CA GLY A 663 35.26 3.52 2.89
C GLY A 663 33.83 4.06 3.07
N HIS A 664 33.39 4.87 2.11
CA HIS A 664 32.05 5.45 2.07
C HIS A 664 31.17 4.69 1.07
N ILE A 665 29.88 4.60 1.36
CA ILE A 665 28.89 4.13 0.39
C ILE A 665 28.70 5.25 -0.64
N GLU A 666 29.00 4.93 -1.89
CA GLU A 666 28.95 5.87 -3.00
C GLU A 666 27.58 5.91 -3.68
N SER A 667 27.31 6.99 -4.42
CA SER A 667 26.03 7.21 -5.12
C SER A 667 25.59 6.02 -6.00
N PRO A 668 26.48 5.31 -6.74
CA PRO A 668 26.09 4.12 -7.51
C PRO A 668 25.48 2.98 -6.66
N ALA A 669 25.94 2.79 -5.42
CA ALA A 669 25.38 1.76 -4.54
C ALA A 669 23.97 2.16 -4.03
N ILE A 670 23.75 3.45 -3.77
CA ILE A 670 22.41 3.99 -3.45
C ILE A 670 21.49 3.86 -4.66
N ALA A 671 21.94 4.23 -5.86
CA ALA A 671 21.15 4.12 -7.08
C ALA A 671 20.71 2.68 -7.36
N ALA A 672 21.62 1.71 -7.24
CA ALA A 672 21.30 0.29 -7.37
C ALA A 672 20.27 -0.18 -6.32
N ALA A 673 20.41 0.26 -5.07
CA ALA A 673 19.46 -0.08 -4.02
C ALA A 673 18.07 0.56 -4.26
N VAL A 674 18.02 1.80 -4.74
CA VAL A 674 16.77 2.49 -5.12
C VAL A 674 16.08 1.75 -6.26
N GLU A 675 16.83 1.25 -7.24
CA GLU A 675 16.26 0.47 -8.34
C GLU A 675 15.61 -0.83 -7.85
N ILE A 676 16.30 -1.58 -6.96
CA ILE A 676 15.72 -2.75 -6.31
C ILE A 676 14.49 -2.37 -5.46
N ALA A 677 14.56 -1.27 -4.71
CA ALA A 677 13.44 -0.79 -3.91
C ALA A 677 12.22 -0.44 -4.78
N ARG A 678 12.41 0.22 -5.92
CA ARG A 678 11.34 0.53 -6.89
C ARG A 678 10.75 -0.72 -7.52
N TYR A 679 11.57 -1.73 -7.81
CA TYR A 679 11.09 -3.04 -8.23
C TYR A 679 10.19 -3.66 -7.15
N LEU A 680 10.56 -3.58 -5.86
CA LEU A 680 9.79 -4.19 -4.76
C LEU A 680 8.42 -3.53 -4.50
N ILE A 681 8.21 -2.26 -4.85
CA ILE A 681 6.95 -1.53 -4.59
C ILE A 681 5.72 -2.26 -5.17
N PRO A 682 5.63 -2.53 -6.50
CA PRO A 682 4.47 -3.21 -7.07
C PRO A 682 4.31 -4.65 -6.58
N HIS A 683 5.40 -5.35 -6.23
CA HIS A 683 5.30 -6.68 -5.62
C HIS A 683 4.77 -6.62 -4.18
N ALA A 684 5.21 -5.65 -3.38
CA ALA A 684 4.68 -5.44 -2.04
C ALA A 684 3.21 -5.03 -2.08
N GLU A 685 2.82 -4.13 -2.98
CA GLU A 685 1.43 -3.76 -3.23
C GLU A 685 0.59 -5.01 -3.55
N ALA A 686 1.07 -5.85 -4.47
CA ALA A 686 0.40 -7.08 -4.85
C ALA A 686 0.20 -8.06 -3.67
N VAL A 687 1.24 -8.27 -2.86
CA VAL A 687 1.21 -9.18 -1.70
C VAL A 687 0.33 -8.61 -0.58
N LEU A 688 0.50 -7.33 -0.25
CA LEU A 688 -0.24 -6.65 0.82
C LEU A 688 -1.72 -6.48 0.45
N ASN A 689 -2.04 -6.18 -0.82
CA ASN A 689 -3.42 -6.17 -1.28
C ASN A 689 -4.08 -7.54 -1.14
N LYS A 690 -3.35 -8.63 -1.38
CA LYS A 690 -3.87 -9.98 -1.14
C LYS A 690 -4.14 -10.25 0.35
N MET A 691 -3.33 -9.68 1.26
CA MET A 691 -3.58 -9.72 2.71
C MET A 691 -4.77 -8.84 3.13
N LEU A 692 -4.97 -7.71 2.46
CA LEU A 692 -6.05 -6.76 2.73
C LEU A 692 -7.35 -7.12 2.00
N ALA A 693 -7.31 -8.00 0.99
CA ALA A 693 -8.45 -8.43 0.19
C ALA A 693 -9.54 -9.19 0.98
N SER A 694 -9.28 -9.51 2.25
CA SER A 694 -10.35 -9.89 3.20
C SER A 694 -11.30 -8.72 3.57
N GLU A 695 -11.00 -7.49 3.14
CA GLU A 695 -11.78 -6.27 3.40
C GLU A 695 -12.38 -5.64 2.13
N ASP A 696 -11.96 -6.07 0.93
CA ASP A 696 -12.44 -5.48 -0.32
C ASP A 696 -13.70 -6.21 -0.82
N SER A 697 -14.84 -5.94 -0.18
CA SER A 697 -16.11 -6.58 -0.51
C SER A 697 -16.42 -6.50 -2.00
N THR A 698 -16.01 -5.42 -2.68
CA THR A 698 -16.25 -5.20 -4.10
C THR A 698 -15.57 -6.23 -5.00
N SER A 699 -14.32 -6.64 -4.69
CA SER A 699 -13.58 -7.63 -5.49
C SER A 699 -14.10 -9.05 -5.25
N ASP A 700 -14.39 -9.43 -3.99
CA ASP A 700 -15.04 -10.72 -3.70
C ASP A 700 -16.48 -10.78 -4.26
N ASP A 701 -17.20 -9.67 -4.23
CA ASP A 701 -18.54 -9.56 -4.81
C ASP A 701 -18.51 -9.57 -6.34
N ALA A 702 -17.47 -9.01 -6.97
CA ALA A 702 -17.26 -9.11 -8.42
C ALA A 702 -16.94 -10.54 -8.84
N ARG A 703 -16.05 -11.23 -8.10
CA ARG A 703 -15.81 -12.68 -8.26
C ARG A 703 -17.10 -13.49 -8.05
N TYR A 704 -17.94 -13.10 -7.10
CA TYR A 704 -19.25 -13.75 -6.87
C TYR A 704 -20.20 -13.59 -8.06
N VAL A 705 -20.29 -12.39 -8.64
CA VAL A 705 -21.10 -12.14 -9.85
C VAL A 705 -20.53 -12.88 -11.06
N LEU A 706 -19.20 -12.97 -11.23
CA LEU A 706 -18.58 -13.76 -12.31
C LEU A 706 -18.90 -15.25 -12.20
N ARG A 707 -18.75 -15.84 -11.00
CA ARG A 707 -19.14 -17.26 -10.77
C ARG A 707 -20.62 -17.50 -11.07
N TRP A 708 -21.47 -16.50 -10.83
CA TRP A 708 -22.89 -16.58 -11.19
C TRP A 708 -23.09 -16.58 -12.71
N ILE A 709 -22.43 -15.67 -13.44
CA ILE A 709 -22.44 -15.57 -14.91
C ILE A 709 -22.01 -16.90 -15.54
N GLU A 710 -20.86 -17.43 -15.10
CA GLU A 710 -20.28 -18.69 -15.55
C GLU A 710 -21.20 -19.89 -15.25
N ARG A 711 -21.65 -20.04 -14.01
CA ARG A 711 -22.51 -21.16 -13.59
C ARG A 711 -23.82 -21.22 -14.37
N HIS A 712 -24.36 -20.07 -14.79
CA HIS A 712 -25.62 -20.00 -15.51
C HIS A 712 -25.45 -19.78 -17.02
N GLY A 713 -24.21 -19.78 -17.53
CA GLY A 713 -23.91 -19.57 -18.95
C GLY A 713 -24.53 -18.28 -19.50
N ARG A 714 -24.45 -17.18 -18.74
CA ARG A 714 -25.08 -15.92 -19.12
C ARG A 714 -24.23 -15.22 -20.18
N THR A 715 -24.83 -14.93 -21.32
CA THR A 715 -24.25 -14.05 -22.34
C THR A 715 -24.73 -12.60 -22.18
N GLU A 716 -25.89 -12.40 -21.54
CA GLU A 716 -26.47 -11.10 -21.20
C GLU A 716 -27.21 -11.18 -19.86
N PHE A 717 -27.27 -10.06 -19.13
CA PHE A 717 -28.07 -9.93 -17.92
C PHE A 717 -28.40 -8.47 -17.58
N THR A 718 -29.44 -8.25 -16.79
CA THR A 718 -29.79 -6.93 -16.26
C THR A 718 -29.22 -6.72 -14.85
N LYS A 719 -28.95 -5.45 -14.48
CA LYS A 719 -28.59 -5.04 -13.12
C LYS A 719 -29.53 -5.65 -12.06
N ARG A 720 -30.83 -5.72 -12.37
CA ARG A 720 -31.85 -6.27 -11.49
C ARG A 720 -31.70 -7.78 -11.30
N GLU A 721 -31.38 -8.54 -12.35
CA GLU A 721 -31.16 -9.99 -12.25
C GLU A 721 -29.93 -10.31 -11.41
N ALA A 722 -28.82 -9.59 -11.63
CA ALA A 722 -27.62 -9.73 -10.81
C ALA A 722 -27.90 -9.43 -9.32
N GLN A 723 -28.64 -8.36 -9.04
CA GLN A 723 -29.03 -7.98 -7.68
C GLN A 723 -30.01 -8.98 -7.04
N GLN A 724 -30.96 -9.52 -7.80
CA GLN A 724 -31.91 -10.53 -7.31
C GLN A 724 -31.20 -11.85 -6.99
N HIS A 725 -30.21 -12.25 -7.79
CA HIS A 725 -29.39 -13.41 -7.49
C HIS A 725 -28.59 -13.21 -6.19
N GLY A 726 -27.94 -12.06 -6.06
CA GLY A 726 -27.15 -11.70 -4.89
C GLY A 726 -27.93 -11.04 -3.75
N LYS A 727 -29.26 -11.21 -3.63
CA LYS A 727 -30.11 -10.43 -2.70
C LYS A 727 -29.70 -10.47 -1.21
N ARG A 728 -28.96 -11.52 -0.80
CA ARG A 728 -28.39 -11.63 0.56
C ARG A 728 -27.11 -10.79 0.74
N ARG A 729 -26.34 -10.56 -0.34
CA ARG A 729 -25.12 -9.75 -0.40
C ARG A 729 -25.42 -8.28 -0.78
N PHE A 730 -26.25 -8.06 -1.79
CA PHE A 730 -26.66 -6.74 -2.30
C PHE A 730 -28.07 -6.39 -1.84
N LYS A 731 -28.18 -5.69 -0.70
CA LYS A 731 -29.48 -5.36 -0.07
C LYS A 731 -30.24 -4.30 -0.86
N THR A 732 -29.53 -3.37 -1.48
CA THR A 732 -30.07 -2.29 -2.32
C THR A 732 -29.57 -2.40 -3.75
N ALA A 733 -30.25 -1.71 -4.67
CA ALA A 733 -29.81 -1.62 -6.06
C ALA A 733 -28.53 -0.79 -6.24
N ASN A 734 -28.14 0.04 -5.27
CA ASN A 734 -26.89 0.81 -5.33
C ASN A 734 -25.69 -0.02 -4.87
N ASP A 735 -25.91 -1.05 -4.04
CA ASP A 735 -24.85 -1.90 -3.49
C ASP A 735 -24.10 -2.70 -4.58
N ILE A 736 -24.76 -2.97 -5.71
CA ILE A 736 -24.17 -3.73 -6.82
C ILE A 736 -23.48 -2.83 -7.87
N ASP A 737 -23.65 -1.51 -7.81
CA ASP A 737 -23.06 -0.60 -8.80
C ASP A 737 -21.53 -0.61 -8.80
N PRO A 738 -20.83 -0.58 -7.65
CA PRO A 738 -19.36 -0.69 -7.62
C PRO A 738 -18.86 -2.01 -8.20
N VAL A 739 -19.62 -3.09 -7.98
CA VAL A 739 -19.29 -4.45 -8.45
C VAL A 739 -19.38 -4.54 -9.97
N LEU A 740 -20.46 -4.01 -10.56
CA LEU A 740 -20.64 -4.00 -12.01
C LEU A 740 -19.64 -3.05 -12.68
N ALA A 741 -19.35 -1.90 -12.06
CA ALA A 741 -18.32 -0.98 -12.54
C ALA A 741 -16.93 -1.65 -12.61
N GLU A 742 -16.57 -2.44 -11.60
CA GLU A 742 -15.30 -3.17 -11.57
C GLU A 742 -15.23 -4.27 -12.66
N LEU A 743 -16.34 -4.97 -12.93
CA LEU A 743 -16.40 -5.95 -14.01
C LEU A 743 -16.35 -5.32 -15.41
N VAL A 744 -16.94 -4.14 -15.59
CA VAL A 744 -16.80 -3.35 -16.82
C VAL A 744 -15.35 -2.91 -17.00
N LYS A 745 -14.75 -2.34 -15.95
CA LYS A 745 -13.36 -1.88 -15.95
C LYS A 745 -12.36 -2.98 -16.32
N ARG A 746 -12.63 -4.23 -15.91
CA ARG A 746 -11.78 -5.40 -16.19
C ARG A 746 -12.11 -6.12 -17.49
N GLY A 747 -13.01 -5.58 -18.31
CA GLY A 747 -13.35 -6.14 -19.62
C GLY A 747 -14.20 -7.41 -19.60
N TYR A 748 -14.77 -7.80 -18.44
CA TYR A 748 -15.61 -8.99 -18.33
C TYR A 748 -17.04 -8.77 -18.85
N ILE A 749 -17.58 -7.56 -18.67
CA ILE A 749 -18.93 -7.20 -19.08
C ILE A 749 -18.94 -5.83 -19.74
N LEU A 750 -19.91 -5.57 -20.60
CA LEU A 750 -20.11 -4.32 -21.31
C LEU A 750 -21.51 -3.80 -21.04
N LEU A 751 -21.65 -2.52 -20.68
CA LEU A 751 -22.96 -1.90 -20.50
C LEU A 751 -23.64 -1.71 -21.87
N LEU A 752 -24.82 -2.29 -22.05
CA LEU A 752 -25.63 -2.13 -23.25
C LEU A 752 -26.39 -0.80 -23.23
N PRO A 753 -26.49 -0.09 -24.37
CA PRO A 753 -27.27 1.14 -24.46
C PRO A 753 -28.75 0.86 -24.18
N THR A 754 -29.30 1.55 -23.20
CA THR A 754 -30.72 1.45 -22.82
C THR A 754 -31.60 2.02 -23.94
N LYS A 755 -32.36 1.16 -24.64
CA LYS A 755 -33.41 1.61 -25.57
C LYS A 755 -34.51 2.32 -24.77
N ALA A 756 -34.69 3.62 -24.98
CA ALA A 756 -35.74 4.38 -24.33
C ALA A 756 -37.12 3.84 -24.74
N SER A 757 -37.88 3.31 -23.78
CA SER A 757 -39.26 2.85 -24.00
C SER A 757 -40.26 3.73 -23.25
N GLY A 758 -40.92 4.63 -23.99
CA GLY A 758 -42.18 5.31 -23.61
C GLY A 758 -42.20 6.10 -22.29
N ALA A 759 -43.36 6.69 -21.99
CA ALA A 759 -43.60 7.42 -20.75
C ALA A 759 -43.73 6.45 -19.55
N GLY A 760 -42.60 6.03 -19.00
CA GLY A 760 -42.50 5.14 -17.84
C GLY A 760 -41.16 5.22 -17.12
N ARG A 761 -41.01 4.52 -16.00
CA ARG A 761 -39.73 4.42 -15.27
C ARG A 761 -38.71 3.73 -16.18
N PRO A 762 -37.49 4.28 -16.35
CA PRO A 762 -36.51 3.71 -17.28
C PRO A 762 -36.16 2.25 -16.93
N PRO A 763 -35.93 1.39 -17.94
CA PRO A 763 -35.57 0.00 -17.74
C PRO A 763 -34.25 -0.13 -16.97
N SER A 764 -34.08 -1.22 -16.22
CA SER A 764 -32.82 -1.50 -15.52
C SER A 764 -31.69 -1.64 -16.55
N PRO A 765 -30.48 -1.09 -16.27
CA PRO A 765 -29.33 -1.24 -17.15
C PRO A 765 -29.06 -2.71 -17.48
N ALA A 766 -28.78 -2.99 -18.75
CA ALA A 766 -28.44 -4.33 -19.24
C ALA A 766 -26.96 -4.41 -19.58
N TYR A 767 -26.36 -5.58 -19.40
CA TYR A 767 -24.96 -5.85 -19.64
C TYR A 767 -24.82 -7.07 -20.54
N GLU A 768 -23.90 -7.00 -21.48
CA GLU A 768 -23.42 -8.12 -22.29
C GLU A 768 -22.14 -8.67 -21.64
N VAL A 769 -21.93 -9.97 -21.71
CA VAL A 769 -20.74 -10.65 -21.17
C VAL A 769 -19.73 -10.83 -22.29
N ASN A 770 -18.44 -10.59 -22.02
CA ASN A 770 -17.40 -10.68 -23.02
C ASN A 770 -17.38 -12.06 -23.70
N PRO A 771 -17.54 -12.15 -25.04
CA PRO A 771 -17.52 -13.42 -25.77
C PRO A 771 -16.25 -14.24 -25.55
N GLU A 772 -15.09 -13.60 -25.34
CA GLU A 772 -13.85 -14.30 -25.00
C GLU A 772 -13.95 -14.99 -23.64
N PHE A 773 -14.58 -14.34 -22.65
CA PHE A 773 -14.85 -14.95 -21.35
C PHE A 773 -15.88 -16.08 -21.47
N VAL A 774 -16.94 -15.91 -22.27
CA VAL A 774 -17.94 -16.96 -22.50
C VAL A 774 -17.32 -18.22 -23.12
N ALA A 775 -16.41 -18.04 -24.08
CA ALA A 775 -15.72 -19.16 -24.72
C ALA A 775 -14.91 -20.01 -23.73
N THR A 776 -14.36 -19.43 -22.66
CA THR A 776 -13.51 -20.16 -21.68
C THR A 776 -14.24 -21.25 -20.92
N PHE A 777 -15.52 -21.06 -20.56
CA PHE A 777 -16.28 -22.08 -19.82
C PHE A 777 -17.17 -22.98 -20.70
N ASP A 778 -17.42 -22.61 -21.96
CA ASP A 778 -18.02 -23.54 -22.93
C ASP A 778 -17.04 -24.67 -23.29
N THR A 779 -15.72 -24.39 -23.31
CA THR A 779 -14.68 -25.42 -23.45
C THR A 779 -14.59 -26.37 -22.25
N GLU A 780 -14.81 -25.89 -21.02
CA GLU A 780 -14.82 -26.74 -19.81
C GLU A 780 -16.10 -27.59 -19.70
N ARG A 781 -17.25 -27.07 -20.18
CA ARG A 781 -18.49 -27.84 -20.26
C ARG A 781 -18.46 -28.91 -21.35
N SER A 782 -17.78 -28.66 -22.47
CA SER A 782 -17.65 -29.66 -23.54
C SER A 782 -16.75 -30.84 -23.13
N GLN A 783 -15.72 -30.60 -22.31
CA GLN A 783 -14.83 -31.65 -21.79
C GLN A 783 -15.51 -32.61 -20.79
N ASN A 784 -16.60 -32.20 -20.13
CA ASN A 784 -17.39 -33.11 -19.29
C ASN A 784 -18.42 -33.96 -20.06
N SER A 785 -18.59 -33.73 -21.37
CA SER A 785 -19.52 -34.51 -22.22
C SER A 785 -18.86 -35.39 -23.28
N GLN A 786 -17.54 -35.38 -23.40
CA GLN A 786 -16.81 -36.18 -24.38
C GLN A 786 -15.68 -36.96 -23.71
N ASN A 787 -16.06 -37.98 -22.95
CA ASN A 787 -15.17 -39.11 -22.67
C ASN A 787 -15.51 -40.24 -23.65
N SER A 788 -15.22 -40.01 -24.93
CA SER A 788 -15.19 -41.05 -25.97
C SER A 788 -14.60 -40.48 -27.26
N ASN A 789 -13.50 -41.11 -27.70
CA ASN A 789 -12.73 -40.93 -28.94
C ASN A 789 -11.57 -39.93 -28.92
N CYS A 790 -10.40 -40.47 -28.56
CA CYS A 790 -9.10 -40.03 -29.05
C CYS A 790 -8.99 -40.24 -30.56
N GLU A 791 -8.46 -39.26 -31.28
CA GLU A 791 -7.62 -39.49 -32.46
C GLU A 791 -6.64 -38.32 -32.62
N TRP A 792 -5.39 -38.67 -32.87
CA TRP A 792 -4.22 -37.78 -32.97
C TRP A 792 -4.00 -37.38 -34.42
N GLU A 793 -3.80 -36.09 -34.73
CA GLU A 793 -3.11 -35.68 -35.94
C GLU A 793 -2.13 -34.51 -35.71
N ASN A 794 -0.90 -34.74 -36.19
CA ASN A 794 0.24 -33.84 -36.22
C ASN A 794 0.14 -32.86 -37.41
N SER A 795 0.62 -31.62 -37.24
CA SER A 795 1.40 -30.93 -38.29
C SER A 795 2.22 -29.75 -37.76
N ASN A 796 3.55 -29.88 -37.91
CA ASN A 796 4.58 -28.92 -38.39
C ASN A 796 4.14 -27.50 -38.78
N SER A 797 4.97 -26.44 -38.83
CA SER A 797 6.31 -26.06 -38.38
C SER A 797 6.57 -24.66 -39.00
N GLU A 798 7.48 -23.87 -38.41
CA GLU A 798 8.20 -22.71 -38.99
C GLU A 798 7.48 -21.34 -39.13
N ASN A 799 7.97 -20.34 -38.40
CA ASN A 799 8.83 -19.29 -38.96
C ASN A 799 9.41 -18.37 -37.87
N ILE A 800 10.72 -18.13 -37.95
CA ILE A 800 11.51 -17.18 -37.15
C ILE A 800 12.04 -16.10 -38.11
N GLU A 801 12.31 -14.92 -37.54
CA GLU A 801 13.11 -13.77 -38.03
C GLU A 801 12.32 -12.53 -38.51
N ASN A 802 12.31 -11.45 -37.72
CA ASN A 802 13.37 -10.42 -37.79
C ASN A 802 13.24 -9.28 -36.76
N VAL A 803 14.37 -8.60 -36.57
CA VAL A 803 14.81 -7.73 -35.46
C VAL A 803 14.59 -6.23 -35.77
N LEU A 804 14.31 -5.38 -34.77
CA LEU A 804 15.12 -4.18 -34.37
C LEU A 804 14.37 -3.12 -33.53
N GLU A 805 15.06 -2.75 -32.44
CA GLU A 805 15.11 -1.49 -31.68
C GLU A 805 13.82 -0.71 -31.44
N HIS A 806 13.44 -0.51 -30.17
CA HIS A 806 12.99 0.78 -29.60
C HIS A 806 13.04 0.67 -28.05
N SER A 807 13.80 1.58 -27.41
CA SER A 807 13.73 2.01 -26.00
C SER A 807 12.82 1.19 -25.05
N LYS A 808 13.36 0.15 -24.40
CA LYS A 808 12.61 -0.71 -23.46
C LYS A 808 12.13 0.08 -22.24
N LYS A 809 10.81 0.28 -22.15
CA LYS A 809 10.11 0.34 -20.85
C LYS A 809 10.47 -0.95 -20.08
N PRO A 810 10.54 -0.92 -18.73
CA PRO A 810 10.81 -2.15 -17.97
C PRO A 810 9.81 -3.23 -18.38
N GLU A 811 10.32 -4.37 -18.83
CA GLU A 811 9.51 -5.52 -19.25
C GLU A 811 8.64 -5.93 -18.05
N ARG A 812 7.31 -5.85 -18.24
CA ARG A 812 6.32 -6.27 -17.25
C ARG A 812 5.87 -7.68 -17.59
N VAL A 813 5.70 -8.49 -16.56
CA VAL A 813 5.36 -9.91 -16.69
C VAL A 813 4.06 -10.19 -15.95
N ARG A 814 3.16 -10.93 -16.61
CA ARG A 814 1.89 -11.39 -16.04
C ARG A 814 2.13 -12.43 -14.95
N VAL A 815 1.95 -12.05 -13.69
CA VAL A 815 2.07 -12.94 -12.52
C VAL A 815 0.69 -13.32 -12.03
N THR A 816 0.41 -14.62 -11.90
CA THR A 816 -0.72 -15.09 -11.09
C THR A 816 -0.27 -15.23 -9.64
N ILE A 817 -0.88 -14.50 -8.69
CA ILE A 817 -0.52 -14.55 -7.26
C ILE A 817 -1.47 -15.40 -6.44
#